data_AF-A0A3M7PNK8-F1
#
_entry.id   AF-A0A3M7PNK8-F1
#
_cell.length_a   1.000
_cell.length_b   1.000
_cell.length_c   1.000
_cell.angle_alpha   90.00
_cell.angle_beta   90.00
_cell.angle_gamma   90.00
#
_symmetry.space_group_name_H-M   'P 1'
#
loop_
_entity.id
_entity.type
_entity.pdbx_description
1 polymer ?
#
loop_
_entity_poly.entity_id
_entity_poly.type
_entity_poly.pdbx_seq_one_letter_code
_entity_poly.pdbx_strand_id
1 'polypeptide(L)'
;KSNTYQKYFKKYTFAFKIFTFHLDTMDFSKFSDDDFDLKDWINNALRSQVDTNQSKEQFVGTLVTKLQVLIQEINNSIDETSHQTIQNFPRVLREIDVLKQEAFMLKEQMKSVREDLLKVEKNTVSDSMKLLLELDIVRTNLLNVQIALQEADNWSNLTSDLDSVLASKDSKKISNHIESMQNSLELLQDDSMDFTNRCTLLEDFKNRFETMISTDLVSCFNSKSITLSKNYVQIFSQINRLDNLKKYYYQCEVARNSAKIAELEANIGNSFKGSKVVFDVEEFDSNDFVEKSDNLKIFLSSWLDYLVTTWHNEIQWCKQIFNDSHSIVINTLNRSIEDFNKIYHTHLENMLNSCKDYGILLEYLEKYKQETDRFVQTLYSSAENMALLSQSLLNDLLFKFFKQTYSPYKKLFKQYSSIVTKNLQKEFEANIKLNSYDVIECVQLLSGSVNKIFNLIEKEIERCLKLTNGCCFYMMIDAFKVFLRNYLDEFKRVVTNLKERRREQTKTDDEDWDSFRHFVKIIQIIGELIVRYEDLEESLDRNLLNNFVHKTRHGSVTTPTTPQQFHFDQQAILLNQNLQSMANFKEYILDENDRLKLNGLIAAVESGDDYSMMKDLLRPLFSLSEIVHKFAFEIVYAPIKLILKKLSKSSIWQANESGLLNKETIPLFAMAPQDYITKIGQYLLTLPQNFEPFTMHDNNNLLIALRKGKLPYLDEKDLSDDITACWLDSIANATYANLSDEILKIGKVSINAQRQLIIDIEYINSVFDDVGLKDYSNLTSIIELLKANEEEFDEITGSKPVRVASAIRKMRDF
;
A
#
# COMPACT_ATOMS: atom_id res chain seq x y z
N LYS A 1 31.53 67.78 0.04
CA LYS A 1 31.21 66.48 -0.60
C LYS A 1 30.06 65.71 0.08
N SER A 2 29.62 65.99 1.33
CA SER A 2 28.41 65.34 1.91
C SER A 2 27.07 65.94 1.46
N ASN A 3 27.03 67.20 1.03
CA ASN A 3 25.78 67.87 0.61
C ASN A 3 25.22 67.40 -0.74
N THR A 4 26.04 66.81 -1.61
CA THR A 4 25.58 66.27 -2.90
C THR A 4 24.90 64.90 -2.71
N TYR A 5 25.46 64.06 -1.83
CA TYR A 5 24.90 62.73 -1.52
C TYR A 5 23.57 62.81 -0.78
N GLN A 6 23.38 63.76 0.15
CA GLN A 6 22.07 63.99 0.79
C GLN A 6 21.00 64.48 -0.20
N LYS A 7 21.39 65.23 -1.23
CA LYS A 7 20.49 65.72 -2.27
C LYS A 7 20.04 64.59 -3.21
N TYR A 8 20.94 63.67 -3.55
CA TYR A 8 20.60 62.45 -4.28
C TYR A 8 19.75 61.50 -3.43
N PHE A 9 20.11 61.27 -2.16
CA PHE A 9 19.34 60.39 -1.29
C PHE A 9 17.91 60.90 -1.08
N LYS A 10 17.70 62.21 -0.80
CA LYS A 10 16.35 62.78 -0.72
C LYS A 10 15.59 62.73 -2.05
N LYS A 11 16.26 62.87 -3.20
CA LYS A 11 15.61 62.79 -4.52
C LYS A 11 15.20 61.35 -4.87
N TYR A 12 15.99 60.35 -4.47
CA TYR A 12 15.64 58.94 -4.60
C TYR A 12 14.59 58.50 -3.57
N THR A 13 14.62 58.99 -2.32
CA THR A 13 13.57 58.69 -1.33
C THR A 13 12.26 59.39 -1.68
N PHE A 14 12.29 60.57 -2.32
CA PHE A 14 11.09 61.27 -2.79
C PHE A 14 10.55 60.65 -4.09
N ALA A 15 11.42 60.21 -5.01
CA ALA A 15 11.02 59.42 -6.18
C ALA A 15 10.44 58.06 -5.75
N PHE A 16 11.06 57.37 -4.78
CA PHE A 16 10.57 56.10 -4.23
C PHE A 16 9.27 56.28 -3.45
N LYS A 17 9.10 57.40 -2.72
CA LYS A 17 7.84 57.76 -2.06
C LYS A 17 6.75 58.16 -3.05
N ILE A 18 7.06 58.84 -4.15
CA ILE A 18 6.08 59.13 -5.21
C ILE A 18 5.71 57.85 -5.98
N PHE A 19 6.68 56.96 -6.23
CA PHE A 19 6.45 55.66 -6.87
C PHE A 19 5.61 54.73 -6.00
N THR A 20 5.79 54.77 -4.67
CA THR A 20 4.95 54.01 -3.71
C THR A 20 3.60 54.67 -3.43
N PHE A 21 3.45 55.99 -3.59
CA PHE A 21 2.17 56.69 -3.34
C PHE A 21 1.22 56.72 -4.56
N HIS A 22 1.61 56.14 -5.70
CA HIS A 22 0.74 56.00 -6.88
C HIS A 22 0.43 54.55 -7.28
N LEU A 23 1.03 53.56 -6.61
CA LEU A 23 0.80 52.13 -6.87
C LEU A 23 -0.14 51.44 -5.86
N ASP A 24 -0.79 52.20 -4.99
CA ASP A 24 -1.66 51.67 -3.94
C ASP A 24 -3.09 51.28 -4.41
N THR A 25 -3.28 50.90 -5.69
CA THR A 25 -4.60 50.36 -6.10
C THR A 25 -4.61 49.12 -6.99
N MET A 26 -3.48 48.51 -7.37
CA MET A 26 -3.47 47.12 -7.92
C MET A 26 -2.03 46.60 -8.09
N ASP A 27 -1.79 45.36 -7.70
CA ASP A 27 -0.50 44.66 -7.87
C ASP A 27 -0.46 43.98 -9.25
N PHE A 28 0.29 44.56 -10.19
CA PHE A 28 0.35 44.14 -11.60
C PHE A 28 1.47 43.15 -11.91
N SER A 29 2.22 42.70 -10.90
CA SER A 29 3.23 41.62 -11.01
C SER A 29 2.64 40.32 -11.56
N LYS A 30 1.35 40.06 -11.29
CA LYS A 30 0.62 38.88 -11.76
C LYS A 30 0.50 38.76 -13.27
N PHE A 31 0.55 39.87 -14.03
CA PHE A 31 0.46 39.82 -15.51
C PHE A 31 1.75 39.30 -16.18
N SER A 32 2.84 39.17 -15.41
CA SER A 32 4.11 38.62 -15.89
C SER A 32 4.33 37.15 -15.50
N ASP A 33 3.38 36.53 -14.79
CA ASP A 33 3.43 35.10 -14.46
C ASP A 33 2.94 34.25 -15.64
N ASP A 34 3.64 33.16 -15.94
CA ASP A 34 3.32 32.25 -17.05
C ASP A 34 1.98 31.51 -16.86
N ASP A 35 1.49 31.41 -15.61
CA ASP A 35 0.23 30.74 -15.21
C ASP A 35 -0.91 31.72 -14.83
N PHE A 36 -0.93 32.93 -15.41
CA PHE A 36 -1.91 33.96 -15.06
C PHE A 36 -3.37 33.58 -15.42
N ASP A 37 -4.22 33.38 -14.40
CA ASP A 37 -5.67 33.18 -14.58
C ASP A 37 -6.46 34.50 -14.51
N LEU A 38 -6.95 34.91 -15.68
CA LEU A 38 -7.80 36.08 -15.89
C LEU A 38 -9.07 36.05 -15.02
N LYS A 39 -9.69 34.87 -14.82
CA LYS A 39 -10.96 34.75 -14.09
C LYS A 39 -10.75 34.98 -12.60
N ASP A 40 -9.70 34.39 -12.04
CA ASP A 40 -9.35 34.57 -10.63
C ASP A 40 -8.89 36.00 -10.32
N TRP A 41 -8.19 36.65 -11.25
CA TRP A 41 -7.82 38.05 -11.09
C TRP A 41 -9.03 38.99 -11.10
N ILE A 42 -9.96 38.82 -12.05
CA ILE A 42 -11.22 39.59 -12.10
C ILE A 42 -12.08 39.34 -10.86
N ASN A 43 -12.21 38.09 -10.44
CA ASN A 43 -12.99 37.72 -9.26
C ASN A 43 -12.40 38.33 -7.98
N ASN A 44 -11.08 38.35 -7.83
CA ASN A 44 -10.41 39.00 -6.71
C ASN A 44 -10.55 40.52 -6.74
N ALA A 45 -10.43 41.15 -7.91
CA ALA A 45 -10.63 42.58 -8.09
C ALA A 45 -12.07 43.04 -7.78
N LEU A 46 -13.07 42.21 -8.10
CA LEU A 46 -14.47 42.47 -7.76
C LEU A 46 -14.78 42.19 -6.27
N ARG A 47 -14.11 41.22 -5.64
CA ARG A 47 -14.25 40.91 -4.20
C ARG A 47 -13.64 41.98 -3.29
N SER A 48 -12.64 42.73 -3.75
CA SER A 48 -12.06 43.85 -3.00
C SER A 48 -12.99 45.06 -2.83
N GLN A 49 -14.17 45.09 -3.47
CA GLN A 49 -15.20 46.11 -3.25
C GLN A 49 -16.30 45.60 -2.31
N VAL A 50 -16.10 45.71 -0.99
CA VAL A 50 -17.20 45.50 -0.02
C VAL A 50 -17.99 46.79 0.26
N ASP A 51 -17.43 47.98 -0.01
CA ASP A 51 -17.97 49.23 0.57
C ASP A 51 -18.21 50.44 -0.37
N THR A 52 -18.53 50.24 -1.67
CA THR A 52 -18.92 51.39 -2.53
C THR A 52 -20.18 51.12 -3.35
N ASN A 53 -21.19 51.99 -3.20
CA ASN A 53 -22.48 51.99 -3.92
C ASN A 53 -22.38 52.26 -5.45
N GLN A 54 -21.27 51.90 -6.10
CA GLN A 54 -21.10 52.01 -7.55
C GLN A 54 -21.56 50.72 -8.23
N SER A 55 -22.21 50.83 -9.40
CA SER A 55 -22.57 49.63 -10.16
C SER A 55 -21.30 48.90 -10.59
N LYS A 56 -21.30 47.56 -10.52
CA LYS A 56 -20.15 46.73 -10.92
C LYS A 56 -19.68 47.05 -12.36
N GLU A 57 -20.59 47.49 -13.23
CA GLU A 57 -20.30 47.94 -14.59
C GLU A 57 -19.46 49.22 -14.65
N GLN A 58 -19.70 50.20 -13.77
CA GLN A 58 -18.88 51.43 -13.72
C GLN A 58 -17.46 51.13 -13.24
N PHE A 59 -17.29 50.22 -12.28
CA PHE A 59 -15.98 49.82 -11.79
C PHE A 59 -15.20 49.05 -12.86
N VAL A 60 -15.83 48.08 -13.53
CA VAL A 60 -15.23 47.35 -14.67
C VAL A 60 -14.86 48.32 -15.79
N GLY A 61 -15.72 49.29 -16.12
CA GLY A 61 -15.40 50.34 -17.09
C GLY A 61 -14.20 51.20 -16.68
N THR A 62 -14.06 51.52 -15.39
CA THR A 62 -12.91 52.25 -14.85
C THR A 62 -11.62 51.41 -14.88
N LEU A 63 -11.74 50.10 -14.70
CA LEU A 63 -10.64 49.15 -14.79
C LEU A 63 -10.14 49.00 -16.23
N VAL A 64 -11.06 48.90 -17.18
CA VAL A 64 -10.76 48.83 -18.61
C VAL A 64 -10.08 50.12 -19.08
N THR A 65 -10.55 51.29 -18.65
CA THR A 65 -9.89 52.56 -19.03
C THR A 65 -8.49 52.67 -18.42
N LYS A 66 -8.28 52.23 -17.18
CA LYS A 66 -6.93 52.15 -16.58
C LYS A 66 -6.01 51.21 -17.34
N LEU A 67 -6.49 50.01 -17.71
CA LEU A 67 -5.73 49.07 -18.53
C LEU A 67 -5.42 49.62 -19.93
N GLN A 68 -6.36 50.34 -20.55
CA GLN A 68 -6.14 51.01 -21.83
C GLN A 68 -5.07 52.10 -21.74
N VAL A 69 -5.08 52.92 -20.69
CA VAL A 69 -4.05 53.93 -20.46
C VAL A 69 -2.67 53.28 -20.28
N LEU A 70 -2.59 52.17 -19.53
CA LEU A 70 -1.35 51.41 -19.35
C LEU A 70 -0.85 50.80 -20.66
N ILE A 71 -1.72 50.21 -21.47
CA ILE A 71 -1.36 49.70 -22.80
C ILE A 71 -0.78 50.84 -23.65
N GLN A 72 -1.37 52.03 -23.57
CA GLN A 72 -0.92 53.18 -24.32
C GLN A 72 0.42 53.74 -23.80
N GLU A 73 0.64 53.77 -22.49
CA GLU A 73 1.94 54.13 -21.90
C GLU A 73 3.04 53.12 -22.25
N ILE A 74 2.73 51.82 -22.23
CA ILE A 74 3.67 50.76 -22.64
C ILE A 74 4.03 50.91 -24.11
N ASN A 75 3.03 51.09 -24.99
CA ASN A 75 3.29 51.29 -26.41
C ASN A 75 4.12 52.55 -26.68
N ASN A 76 3.81 53.66 -26.00
CA ASN A 76 4.59 54.89 -26.13
C ASN A 76 6.03 54.74 -25.62
N SER A 77 6.22 54.03 -24.50
CA SER A 77 7.55 53.73 -23.94
C SER A 77 8.35 52.81 -24.87
N ILE A 78 7.70 51.80 -25.47
CA ILE A 78 8.31 50.92 -26.47
C ILE A 78 8.69 51.72 -27.72
N ASP A 79 7.83 52.59 -28.21
CA ASP A 79 8.14 53.42 -29.38
C ASP A 79 9.28 54.41 -29.09
N GLU A 80 9.31 55.03 -27.91
CA GLU A 80 10.38 55.95 -27.51
C GLU A 80 11.73 55.24 -27.36
N THR A 81 11.74 54.08 -26.70
CA THR A 81 12.96 53.25 -26.55
C THR A 81 13.41 52.66 -27.89
N SER A 82 12.48 52.25 -28.75
CA SER A 82 12.76 51.80 -30.11
C SER A 82 13.40 52.92 -30.94
N HIS A 83 12.84 54.13 -30.91
CA HIS A 83 13.40 55.28 -31.61
C HIS A 83 14.79 55.68 -31.09
N GLN A 84 15.01 55.67 -29.78
CA GLN A 84 16.33 55.91 -29.19
C GLN A 84 17.33 54.83 -29.61
N THR A 85 16.90 53.57 -29.68
CA THR A 85 17.74 52.45 -30.13
C THR A 85 18.11 52.61 -31.60
N ILE A 86 17.15 52.94 -32.47
CA ILE A 86 17.37 53.19 -33.90
C ILE A 86 18.30 54.39 -34.12
N GLN A 87 18.21 55.45 -33.31
CA GLN A 87 19.09 56.61 -33.41
C GLN A 87 20.52 56.33 -32.93
N ASN A 88 20.68 55.47 -31.92
CA ASN A 88 22.00 55.13 -31.37
C ASN A 88 22.70 54.03 -32.19
N PHE A 89 21.96 53.21 -32.93
CA PHE A 89 22.51 52.09 -33.70
C PHE A 89 23.60 52.48 -34.72
N PRO A 90 23.45 53.55 -35.54
CA PRO A 90 24.48 53.97 -36.48
C PRO A 90 25.74 54.52 -35.81
N ARG A 91 25.62 55.04 -34.59
CA ARG A 91 26.76 55.49 -33.79
C ARG A 91 27.53 54.30 -33.23
N VAL A 92 26.82 53.31 -32.69
CA VAL A 92 27.42 52.06 -32.21
C VAL A 92 28.10 51.31 -33.36
N LEU A 93 27.50 51.26 -34.55
CA LEU A 93 28.15 50.69 -35.75
C LEU A 93 29.44 51.41 -36.11
N ARG A 94 29.45 52.75 -36.09
CA ARG A 94 30.67 53.53 -36.31
C ARG A 94 31.73 53.29 -35.24
N GLU A 95 31.33 53.21 -33.98
CA GLU A 95 32.23 52.91 -32.87
C GLU A 95 32.81 51.49 -33.00
N ILE A 96 32.03 50.50 -33.45
CA ILE A 96 32.49 49.14 -33.75
C ILE A 96 33.49 49.12 -34.92
N ASP A 97 33.23 49.88 -35.99
CA ASP A 97 34.17 49.97 -37.12
C ASP A 97 35.49 50.65 -36.73
N VAL A 98 35.42 51.70 -35.89
CA VAL A 98 36.62 52.33 -35.30
C VAL A 98 37.36 51.31 -34.43
N LEU A 99 36.66 50.59 -33.55
CA LEU A 99 37.26 49.54 -32.72
C LEU A 99 37.91 48.43 -33.56
N LYS A 100 37.29 48.06 -34.68
CA LYS A 100 37.83 47.08 -35.61
C LYS A 100 39.11 47.58 -36.30
N GLN A 101 39.16 48.86 -36.68
CA GLN A 101 40.36 49.49 -37.23
C GLN A 101 41.46 49.61 -36.17
N GLU A 102 41.11 50.00 -34.94
CA GLU A 102 42.04 50.06 -33.80
C GLU A 102 42.58 48.68 -33.46
N ALA A 103 41.74 47.64 -33.45
CA ALA A 103 42.17 46.26 -33.25
C ALA A 103 43.07 45.75 -34.38
N PHE A 104 42.82 46.17 -35.62
CA PHE A 104 43.70 45.84 -36.75
C PHE A 104 45.05 46.54 -36.64
N MET A 105 45.07 47.85 -36.31
CA MET A 105 46.31 48.57 -36.03
C MET A 105 47.06 48.00 -34.84
N LEU A 106 46.36 47.62 -33.77
CA LEU A 106 46.96 46.96 -32.61
C LEU A 106 47.56 45.61 -33.01
N LYS A 107 46.91 44.86 -33.90
CA LYS A 107 47.43 43.59 -34.42
C LYS A 107 48.70 43.80 -35.25
N GLU A 108 48.76 44.83 -36.09
CA GLU A 108 49.99 45.19 -36.80
C GLU A 108 51.08 45.68 -35.85
N GLN A 109 50.74 46.51 -34.87
CA GLN A 109 51.67 46.95 -33.83
C GLN A 109 52.18 45.78 -32.99
N MET A 110 51.32 44.83 -32.59
CA MET A 110 51.73 43.61 -31.91
C MET A 110 52.62 42.74 -32.78
N LYS A 111 52.39 42.70 -34.09
CA LYS A 111 53.26 41.98 -35.02
C LYS A 111 54.62 42.67 -35.15
N SER A 112 54.67 44.00 -35.25
CA SER A 112 55.90 44.79 -35.22
C SER A 112 56.64 44.63 -33.90
N VAL A 113 55.95 44.74 -32.77
CA VAL A 113 56.51 44.53 -31.42
C VAL A 113 56.99 43.11 -31.26
N ARG A 114 56.32 42.11 -31.86
CA ARG A 114 56.82 40.73 -31.90
C ARG A 114 58.09 40.60 -32.74
N GLU A 115 58.18 41.30 -33.88
CA GLU A 115 59.38 41.31 -34.72
C GLU A 115 60.54 42.07 -34.05
N ASP A 116 60.26 43.16 -33.34
CA ASP A 116 61.22 43.90 -32.51
C ASP A 116 61.61 43.09 -31.28
N LEU A 117 60.67 42.40 -30.63
CA LEU A 117 60.96 41.43 -29.57
C LEU A 117 61.86 40.33 -30.11
N LEU A 118 61.60 39.74 -31.29
CA LEU A 118 62.47 38.74 -31.89
C LEU A 118 63.87 39.28 -32.24
N LYS A 119 63.99 40.58 -32.59
CA LYS A 119 65.27 41.26 -32.77
C LYS A 119 65.99 41.52 -31.45
N VAL A 120 65.28 41.99 -30.42
CA VAL A 120 65.81 42.19 -29.06
C VAL A 120 66.13 40.83 -28.42
N GLU A 121 65.38 39.78 -28.73
CA GLU A 121 65.64 38.41 -28.35
C GLU A 121 66.97 37.99 -28.99
N LYS A 122 67.09 38.04 -30.32
CA LYS A 122 68.36 37.71 -31.00
C LYS A 122 69.57 38.57 -30.56
N ASN A 123 69.37 39.84 -30.23
CA ASN A 123 70.45 40.76 -29.90
C ASN A 123 70.79 40.82 -28.39
N THR A 124 69.90 40.37 -27.49
CA THR A 124 70.04 40.53 -26.03
C THR A 124 69.91 39.21 -25.23
N VAL A 125 69.48 38.10 -25.85
CA VAL A 125 69.04 36.87 -25.13
C VAL A 125 70.07 35.77 -24.93
N SER A 126 71.28 35.79 -25.48
CA SER A 126 72.20 34.70 -25.09
C SER A 126 72.66 34.82 -23.63
N ASP A 127 73.05 36.03 -23.19
CA ASP A 127 73.84 36.15 -21.95
C ASP A 127 73.12 36.90 -20.83
N SER A 128 72.59 38.10 -21.06
CA SER A 128 72.06 38.97 -19.99
C SER A 128 70.70 38.55 -19.41
N MET A 129 69.74 38.16 -20.26
CA MET A 129 68.41 37.70 -19.81
C MET A 129 68.49 36.31 -19.17
N LYS A 130 69.37 35.46 -19.71
CA LYS A 130 69.65 34.13 -19.16
C LYS A 130 70.30 34.23 -17.77
N LEU A 131 71.26 35.13 -17.59
CA LEU A 131 71.89 35.39 -16.29
C LEU A 131 70.89 35.93 -15.25
N LEU A 132 69.96 36.81 -15.65
CA LEU A 132 68.91 37.33 -14.76
C LEU A 132 67.89 36.27 -14.36
N LEU A 133 67.47 35.40 -15.28
CA LEU A 133 66.61 34.27 -14.98
C LEU A 133 67.32 33.24 -14.09
N GLU A 134 68.59 32.94 -14.36
CA GLU A 134 69.42 32.09 -13.49
C GLU A 134 69.57 32.71 -12.09
N LEU A 135 69.75 34.03 -11.98
CA LEU A 135 69.80 34.73 -10.70
C LEU A 135 68.46 34.70 -9.95
N ASP A 136 67.33 34.84 -10.63
CA ASP A 136 66.01 34.82 -10.02
C ASP A 136 65.62 33.40 -9.55
N ILE A 137 65.97 32.39 -10.34
CA ILE A 137 65.86 30.97 -9.94
C ILE A 137 66.74 30.71 -8.73
N VAL A 138 67.99 31.15 -8.73
CA VAL A 138 68.91 30.99 -7.59
C VAL A 138 68.39 31.73 -6.35
N ARG A 139 67.84 32.94 -6.51
CA ARG A 139 67.25 33.71 -5.40
C ARG A 139 66.02 33.02 -4.82
N THR A 140 65.13 32.53 -5.67
CA THR A 140 63.90 31.85 -5.26
C THR A 140 64.23 30.54 -4.54
N ASN A 141 65.17 29.77 -5.09
CA ASN A 141 65.68 28.57 -4.44
C ASN A 141 66.38 28.90 -3.10
N LEU A 142 67.16 29.98 -3.03
CA LEU A 142 67.79 30.42 -1.79
C LEU A 142 66.77 30.84 -0.73
N LEU A 143 65.69 31.53 -1.11
CA LEU A 143 64.62 31.90 -0.19
C LEU A 143 63.86 30.67 0.31
N ASN A 144 63.55 29.72 -0.57
CA ASN A 144 62.90 28.46 -0.18
C ASN A 144 63.80 27.62 0.73
N VAL A 145 65.10 27.51 0.43
CA VAL A 145 66.08 26.82 1.28
C VAL A 145 66.26 27.54 2.61
N GLN A 146 66.26 28.88 2.64
CA GLN A 146 66.33 29.65 3.88
C GLN A 146 65.12 29.35 4.78
N ILE A 147 63.90 29.38 4.22
CA ILE A 147 62.66 29.08 4.95
C ILE A 147 62.67 27.62 5.42
N ALA A 148 63.04 26.67 4.56
CA ALA A 148 63.13 25.26 4.92
C ALA A 148 64.17 24.98 6.01
N LEU A 149 65.33 25.65 5.99
CA LEU A 149 66.35 25.54 7.03
C LEU A 149 65.89 26.16 8.35
N GLN A 150 65.22 27.32 8.31
CA GLN A 150 64.64 27.95 9.49
C GLN A 150 63.57 27.05 10.12
N GLU A 151 62.69 26.46 9.31
CA GLU A 151 61.67 25.55 9.83
C GLU A 151 62.22 24.19 10.26
N ALA A 152 63.32 23.71 9.68
CA ALA A 152 64.02 22.52 10.16
C ALA A 152 64.71 22.76 11.52
N ASP A 153 65.28 23.95 11.74
CA ASP A 153 65.84 24.34 13.04
C ASP A 153 64.73 24.55 14.09
N ASN A 154 63.63 25.21 13.70
CA ASN A 154 62.43 25.32 14.53
C ASN A 154 61.88 23.94 14.91
N TRP A 155 61.76 23.01 13.96
CA TRP A 155 61.32 21.64 14.23
C TRP A 155 62.23 20.92 15.23
N SER A 156 63.55 21.06 15.08
CA SER A 156 64.54 20.48 16.01
C SER A 156 64.34 21.02 17.43
N ASN A 157 64.19 22.34 17.57
CA ASN A 157 63.92 22.99 18.86
C ASN A 157 62.59 22.52 19.46
N LEU A 158 61.51 22.47 18.65
CA LEU A 158 60.20 21.99 19.07
C LEU A 158 60.24 20.52 19.51
N THR A 159 61.03 19.66 18.85
CA THR A 159 61.20 18.26 19.27
C THR A 159 62.03 18.10 20.55
N SER A 160 63.01 18.96 20.78
CA SER A 160 63.79 18.97 22.03
C SER A 160 62.93 19.35 23.23
N ASP A 161 62.00 20.29 23.03
CA ASP A 161 61.11 20.78 24.09
C ASP A 161 59.88 19.89 24.35
N LEU A 162 59.73 18.80 23.60
CA LEU A 162 58.51 17.99 23.56
C LEU A 162 58.18 17.34 24.92
N ASP A 163 59.16 16.70 25.57
CA ASP A 163 58.94 16.08 26.89
C ASP A 163 58.85 17.11 28.03
N SER A 164 59.52 18.26 27.91
CA SER A 164 59.46 19.33 28.92
C SER A 164 58.09 20.02 28.92
N VAL A 165 57.51 20.22 27.73
CA VAL A 165 56.17 20.77 27.54
C VAL A 165 55.09 19.78 28.00
N LEU A 166 55.25 18.47 27.77
CA LEU A 166 54.35 17.44 28.34
C LEU A 166 54.37 17.43 29.88
N ALA A 167 55.54 17.58 30.48
CA ALA A 167 55.67 17.60 31.94
C ALA A 167 54.95 18.79 32.59
N SER A 168 54.74 19.88 31.85
CA SER A 168 54.05 21.08 32.35
C SER A 168 52.56 20.87 32.66
N LYS A 169 51.94 19.82 32.09
CA LYS A 169 50.49 19.52 32.17
C LYS A 169 49.54 20.64 31.75
N ASP A 170 50.03 21.72 31.14
CA ASP A 170 49.21 22.84 30.70
C ASP A 170 48.67 22.59 29.29
N SER A 171 47.38 22.24 29.19
CA SER A 171 46.73 21.86 27.94
C SER A 171 46.81 22.92 26.84
N LYS A 172 46.84 24.22 27.20
CA LYS A 172 46.94 25.31 26.21
C LYS A 172 48.35 25.45 25.64
N LYS A 173 49.36 25.34 26.50
CA LYS A 173 50.77 25.39 26.06
C LYS A 173 51.11 24.21 25.16
N ILE A 174 50.67 23.02 25.52
CA ILE A 174 50.90 21.82 24.71
C ILE A 174 50.17 21.93 23.36
N SER A 175 48.92 22.43 23.33
CA SER A 175 48.17 22.67 22.08
C SER A 175 48.90 23.62 21.13
N ASN A 176 49.37 24.77 21.63
CA ASN A 176 50.10 25.76 20.82
C ASN A 176 51.45 25.21 20.31
N HIS A 177 52.10 24.34 21.08
CA HIS A 177 53.34 23.67 20.67
C HIS A 177 53.08 22.68 19.53
N ILE A 178 51.99 21.90 19.61
CA ILE A 178 51.54 21.01 18.54
C ILE A 178 51.18 21.80 17.27
N GLU A 179 50.47 22.92 17.40
CA GLU A 179 50.13 23.81 16.29
C GLU A 179 51.39 24.34 15.58
N SER A 180 52.41 24.74 16.35
CA SER A 180 53.70 25.18 15.81
C SER A 180 54.45 24.06 15.09
N MET A 181 54.39 22.83 15.63
CA MET A 181 54.93 21.64 14.97
C MET A 181 54.15 21.30 13.68
N GLN A 182 52.83 21.46 13.65
CA GLN A 182 52.02 21.23 12.45
C GLN A 182 52.37 22.22 11.34
N ASN A 183 52.47 23.51 11.67
CA ASN A 183 52.78 24.57 10.70
C ASN A 183 54.20 24.40 10.12
N SER A 184 55.18 24.03 10.95
CA SER A 184 56.54 23.74 10.48
C SER A 184 56.59 22.50 9.59
N LEU A 185 55.78 21.47 9.85
CA LEU A 185 55.68 20.30 8.98
C LEU A 185 55.02 20.57 7.63
N GLU A 186 53.98 21.41 7.60
CA GLU A 186 53.28 21.78 6.36
C GLU A 186 54.20 22.52 5.37
N LEU A 187 55.15 23.32 5.89
CA LEU A 187 56.15 24.03 5.09
C LEU A 187 57.33 23.16 4.63
N LEU A 188 57.54 21.99 5.25
CA LEU A 188 58.65 21.07 4.97
C LEU A 188 58.27 19.92 4.02
N GLN A 189 57.08 20.00 3.40
CA GLN A 189 56.43 18.89 2.68
C GLN A 189 57.19 18.42 1.43
N ASP A 190 58.00 19.27 0.78
CA ASP A 190 58.54 19.00 -0.55
C ASP A 190 59.96 18.39 -0.61
N ASP A 191 60.79 18.48 0.45
CA ASP A 191 62.25 18.25 0.29
C ASP A 191 62.95 17.32 1.31
N SER A 192 62.23 16.59 2.18
CA SER A 192 62.90 15.76 3.23
C SER A 192 62.66 14.25 3.14
N MET A 193 63.75 13.47 3.08
CA MET A 193 63.73 11.98 3.14
C MET A 193 63.20 11.43 4.49
N ASP A 194 63.08 12.27 5.51
CA ASP A 194 62.61 11.94 6.87
C ASP A 194 61.19 12.45 7.20
N PHE A 195 60.45 12.99 6.21
CA PHE A 195 59.11 13.55 6.41
C PHE A 195 58.17 12.54 7.10
N THR A 196 58.19 11.28 6.67
CA THR A 196 57.38 10.20 7.25
C THR A 196 57.69 9.98 8.74
N ASN A 197 58.96 10.03 9.14
CA ASN A 197 59.38 9.87 10.54
C ASN A 197 58.96 11.07 11.42
N ARG A 198 58.92 12.27 10.84
CA ARG A 198 58.45 13.48 11.54
C ARG A 198 56.94 13.48 11.71
N CYS A 199 56.19 13.02 10.70
CA CYS A 199 54.75 12.80 10.81
C CYS A 199 54.40 11.75 11.88
N THR A 200 55.11 10.63 11.95
CA THR A 200 54.86 9.62 12.98
C THR A 200 55.15 10.13 14.38
N LEU A 201 56.22 10.92 14.57
CA LEU A 201 56.56 11.54 15.85
C LEU A 201 55.52 12.59 16.28
N LEU A 202 55.02 13.40 15.35
CA LEU A 202 53.91 14.32 15.62
C LEU A 202 52.63 13.57 16.04
N GLU A 203 52.29 12.49 15.34
CA GLU A 203 51.10 11.69 15.67
C GLU A 203 51.24 10.97 17.02
N ASP A 204 52.43 10.50 17.38
CA ASP A 204 52.70 9.94 18.71
C ASP A 204 52.57 11.01 19.80
N PHE A 205 53.07 12.22 19.55
CA PHE A 205 52.92 13.33 20.48
C PHE A 205 51.45 13.73 20.69
N LYS A 206 50.66 13.81 19.61
CA LYS A 206 49.21 14.01 19.69
C LYS A 206 48.51 12.88 20.45
N ASN A 207 48.89 11.62 20.24
CA ASN A 207 48.35 10.47 20.98
C ASN A 207 48.65 10.56 22.48
N ARG A 208 49.91 10.87 22.85
CA ARG A 208 50.32 11.04 24.25
C ARG A 208 49.55 12.19 24.91
N PHE A 209 49.38 13.31 24.23
CA PHE A 209 48.55 14.41 24.70
C PHE A 209 47.07 14.02 24.86
N GLU A 210 46.49 13.32 23.89
CA GLU A 210 45.10 12.83 23.96
C GLU A 210 44.90 11.88 25.15
N THR A 211 45.83 10.95 25.39
CA THR A 211 45.78 10.05 26.57
C THR A 211 45.84 10.82 27.89
N MET A 212 46.64 11.89 27.94
CA MET A 212 46.80 12.72 29.14
C MET A 212 45.52 13.48 29.51
N ILE A 213 44.77 13.98 28.52
CA ILE A 213 43.54 14.75 28.75
C ILE A 213 42.30 13.85 28.76
N SER A 214 42.39 12.59 28.32
CA SER A 214 41.23 11.69 28.21
C SER A 214 40.36 11.61 29.48
N THR A 215 40.95 11.53 30.67
CA THR A 215 40.22 11.52 31.97
C THR A 215 39.57 12.86 32.29
N ASP A 216 40.26 13.96 31.98
CA ASP A 216 39.77 15.31 32.23
C ASP A 216 38.64 15.68 31.26
N LEU A 217 38.70 15.20 30.01
CA LEU A 217 37.63 15.30 29.02
C LEU A 217 36.38 14.54 29.45
N VAL A 218 36.53 13.29 29.89
CA VAL A 218 35.40 12.47 30.36
C VAL A 218 34.74 13.11 31.57
N SER A 219 35.51 13.63 32.54
CA SER A 219 34.95 14.34 33.70
C SER A 219 34.27 15.66 33.31
N CYS A 220 34.82 16.39 32.33
CA CYS A 220 34.22 17.60 31.79
C CYS A 220 32.87 17.34 31.10
N PHE A 221 32.79 16.30 30.26
CA PHE A 221 31.54 15.94 29.59
C PHE A 221 30.51 15.37 30.56
N ASN A 222 30.92 14.60 31.56
CA ASN A 222 30.01 14.12 32.61
C ASN A 222 29.44 15.23 33.49
N SER A 223 30.21 16.30 33.73
CA SER A 223 29.74 17.49 34.48
C SER A 223 28.96 18.51 33.62
N LYS A 224 28.82 18.27 32.31
CA LYS A 224 28.15 19.16 31.33
C LYS A 224 28.64 20.62 31.36
N SER A 225 29.89 20.85 31.74
CA SER A 225 30.45 22.20 31.84
C SER A 225 30.65 22.83 30.45
N ILE A 226 29.90 23.89 30.14
CA ILE A 226 29.94 24.57 28.83
C ILE A 226 31.29 25.27 28.60
N THR A 227 31.84 25.91 29.63
CA THR A 227 33.08 26.70 29.53
C THR A 227 34.30 25.82 29.27
N LEU A 228 34.43 24.72 30.02
CA LEU A 228 35.52 23.75 29.82
C LEU A 228 35.38 23.02 28.48
N SER A 229 34.15 22.65 28.10
CA SER A 229 33.91 21.97 26.81
C SER A 229 34.28 22.86 25.61
N LYS A 230 33.95 24.16 25.65
CA LYS A 230 34.39 25.13 24.62
C LYS A 230 35.91 25.22 24.51
N ASN A 231 36.60 25.26 25.65
CA ASN A 231 38.08 25.29 25.67
C ASN A 231 38.67 24.03 25.04
N TYR A 232 38.11 22.86 25.35
CA TYR A 232 38.58 21.59 24.75
C TYR A 232 38.22 21.47 23.26
N VAL A 233 37.08 21.98 22.81
CA VAL A 233 36.77 22.07 21.38
C VAL A 233 37.80 22.93 20.64
N GLN A 234 38.19 24.07 21.21
CA GLN A 234 39.25 24.92 20.63
C GLN A 234 40.60 24.18 20.55
N ILE A 235 41.00 23.50 21.63
CA ILE A 235 42.25 22.73 21.69
C ILE A 235 42.25 21.58 20.65
N PHE A 236 41.17 20.80 20.57
CA PHE A 236 41.08 19.69 19.60
C PHE A 236 40.90 20.17 18.15
N SER A 237 40.40 21.39 17.96
CA SER A 237 40.40 22.05 16.65
C SER A 237 41.83 22.43 16.25
N GLN A 238 42.63 23.01 17.15
CA GLN A 238 44.04 23.34 16.87
C GLN A 238 44.86 22.09 16.52
N ILE A 239 44.60 20.97 17.18
CA ILE A 239 45.35 19.72 16.98
C ILE A 239 44.86 18.92 15.76
N ASN A 240 43.84 19.39 15.04
CA ASN A 240 43.18 18.68 13.93
C ASN A 240 42.65 17.28 14.34
N ARG A 241 42.07 17.16 15.53
CA ARG A 241 41.50 15.89 16.07
C ARG A 241 40.07 16.01 16.58
N LEU A 242 39.28 16.92 16.02
CA LEU A 242 37.91 17.20 16.46
C LEU A 242 37.01 15.95 16.44
N ASP A 243 37.21 15.02 15.49
CA ASP A 243 36.44 13.77 15.43
C ASP A 243 36.73 12.80 16.59
N ASN A 244 37.94 12.81 17.16
CA ASN A 244 38.25 12.04 18.36
C ASN A 244 37.53 12.62 19.59
N LEU A 245 37.46 13.95 19.71
CA LEU A 245 36.67 14.61 20.75
C LEU A 245 35.18 14.22 20.65
N LYS A 246 34.61 14.20 19.43
CA LYS A 246 33.24 13.70 19.21
C LYS A 246 33.08 12.25 19.69
N LYS A 247 34.07 11.36 19.45
CA LYS A 247 34.03 9.98 19.96
C LYS A 247 33.96 9.91 21.49
N TYR A 248 34.74 10.73 22.20
CA TYR A 248 34.67 10.81 23.67
C TYR A 248 33.30 11.31 24.16
N TYR A 249 32.76 12.34 23.51
CA TYR A 249 31.40 12.81 23.81
C TYR A 249 30.36 11.70 23.59
N TYR A 250 30.41 11.01 22.44
CA TYR A 250 29.53 9.87 22.16
C TYR A 250 29.64 8.78 23.23
N GLN A 251 30.85 8.44 23.67
CA GLN A 251 31.04 7.43 24.71
C GLN A 251 30.43 7.85 26.05
N CYS A 252 30.58 9.12 26.46
CA CYS A 252 30.01 9.61 27.71
C CYS A 252 28.48 9.61 27.69
N GLU A 253 27.88 10.08 26.59
CA GLU A 253 26.43 10.10 26.44
C GLU A 253 25.84 8.70 26.31
N VAL A 254 26.45 7.81 25.52
CA VAL A 254 26.02 6.41 25.43
C VAL A 254 26.13 5.72 26.79
N ALA A 255 27.20 5.97 27.56
CA ALA A 255 27.34 5.44 28.92
C ALA A 255 26.21 5.93 29.84
N ARG A 256 25.86 7.22 29.79
CA ARG A 256 24.74 7.77 30.58
C ARG A 256 23.40 7.14 30.19
N ASN A 257 23.16 7.01 28.90
CA ASN A 257 21.95 6.39 28.35
C ASN A 257 21.87 4.91 28.74
N SER A 258 22.98 4.16 28.66
CA SER A 258 23.05 2.76 29.10
C SER A 258 22.80 2.59 30.61
N ALA A 259 23.30 3.50 31.45
CA ALA A 259 23.00 3.51 32.87
C ALA A 259 21.52 3.77 33.14
N LYS A 260 20.88 4.65 32.36
CA LYS A 260 19.43 4.89 32.46
C LYS A 260 18.61 3.67 32.02
N ILE A 261 19.02 2.96 30.95
CA ILE A 261 18.40 1.69 30.56
C ILE A 261 18.48 0.68 31.72
N ALA A 262 19.65 0.52 32.33
CA ALA A 262 19.85 -0.40 33.45
C ALA A 262 19.01 -0.02 34.69
N GLU A 263 18.86 1.28 34.97
CA GLU A 263 17.97 1.79 36.02
C GLU A 263 16.49 1.45 35.73
N LEU A 264 16.04 1.71 34.50
CA LEU A 264 14.67 1.41 34.08
C LEU A 264 14.39 -0.10 34.08
N GLU A 265 15.35 -0.93 33.67
CA GLU A 265 15.29 -2.39 33.75
C GLU A 265 15.18 -2.86 35.21
N ALA A 266 15.98 -2.30 36.12
CA ALA A 266 15.94 -2.63 37.53
C ALA A 266 14.58 -2.28 38.19
N ASN A 267 13.96 -1.18 37.80
CA ASN A 267 12.66 -0.72 38.33
C ASN A 267 11.50 -1.66 38.00
N ILE A 268 11.64 -2.48 36.94
CA ILE A 268 10.60 -3.42 36.48
C ILE A 268 10.83 -4.84 37.05
N GLY A 269 11.89 -5.01 37.85
CA GLY A 269 12.18 -6.23 38.60
C GLY A 269 12.64 -7.42 37.73
N ASN A 270 12.67 -8.62 38.32
CA ASN A 270 13.12 -9.86 37.65
C ASN A 270 12.23 -10.29 36.45
N SER A 271 11.17 -9.55 36.12
CA SER A 271 10.33 -9.76 34.93
C SER A 271 11.12 -9.65 33.61
N PHE A 272 12.20 -8.86 33.59
CA PHE A 272 12.89 -8.48 32.35
C PHE A 272 14.33 -9.00 32.20
N LYS A 273 14.90 -9.74 33.17
CA LYS A 273 16.31 -10.15 33.09
C LYS A 273 16.58 -10.94 31.81
N GLY A 274 17.29 -10.29 30.88
CA GLY A 274 17.55 -10.68 29.49
C GLY A 274 18.36 -11.95 29.25
N SER A 275 18.17 -13.01 30.03
CA SER A 275 18.76 -14.32 29.75
C SER A 275 18.01 -15.53 30.30
N LYS A 276 16.87 -15.38 31.00
CA LYS A 276 16.14 -16.56 31.51
C LYS A 276 14.69 -16.28 31.91
N VAL A 277 13.93 -15.61 31.06
CA VAL A 277 12.47 -15.83 31.10
C VAL A 277 12.23 -17.14 30.37
N VAL A 278 12.48 -18.25 31.06
CA VAL A 278 11.82 -19.50 30.71
C VAL A 278 10.36 -19.23 31.05
N PHE A 279 9.57 -18.98 30.01
CA PHE A 279 8.13 -19.09 30.11
C PHE A 279 7.85 -20.58 30.33
N ASP A 280 7.91 -21.04 31.59
CA ASP A 280 7.70 -22.43 31.96
C ASP A 280 6.36 -22.89 31.36
N VAL A 281 6.43 -23.95 30.58
CA VAL A 281 5.50 -24.28 29.49
C VAL A 281 4.18 -24.90 30.00
N GLU A 282 4.09 -25.20 31.30
CA GLU A 282 3.15 -26.20 31.81
C GLU A 282 1.94 -25.64 32.59
N GLU A 283 2.00 -24.44 33.17
CA GLU A 283 0.84 -23.79 33.80
C GLU A 283 0.88 -22.28 33.54
N PHE A 284 0.13 -21.79 32.55
CA PHE A 284 0.18 -20.39 32.12
C PHE A 284 -1.19 -19.75 32.36
N ASP A 285 -1.32 -18.99 33.45
CA ASP A 285 -2.47 -18.12 33.66
C ASP A 285 -2.34 -16.89 32.74
N SER A 286 -3.44 -16.52 32.07
CA SER A 286 -3.51 -15.33 31.21
C SER A 286 -3.09 -14.04 31.92
N ASN A 287 -3.23 -13.99 33.24
CA ASN A 287 -2.91 -12.84 34.07
C ASN A 287 -1.39 -12.58 34.17
N ASP A 288 -0.56 -13.64 34.19
CA ASP A 288 0.90 -13.51 34.26
C ASP A 288 1.50 -12.91 32.98
N PHE A 289 0.90 -13.20 31.83
CA PHE A 289 1.28 -12.62 30.56
C PHE A 289 0.92 -11.13 30.49
N VAL A 290 -0.29 -10.80 30.95
CA VAL A 290 -0.84 -9.44 30.97
C VAL A 290 0.01 -8.51 31.84
N GLU A 291 0.38 -8.93 33.05
CA GLU A 291 1.20 -8.12 33.95
C GLU A 291 2.63 -7.89 33.39
N LYS A 292 3.26 -8.93 32.83
CA LYS A 292 4.59 -8.80 32.21
C LYS A 292 4.57 -7.90 30.97
N SER A 293 3.49 -7.94 30.20
CA SER A 293 3.34 -7.15 28.97
C SER A 293 3.00 -5.68 29.22
N ASP A 294 2.24 -5.35 30.26
CA ASP A 294 2.02 -3.96 30.68
C ASP A 294 3.28 -3.31 31.25
N ASN A 295 4.05 -4.06 32.04
CA ASN A 295 5.35 -3.61 32.56
C ASN A 295 6.32 -3.19 31.43
N LEU A 296 6.33 -3.92 30.33
CA LEU A 296 7.13 -3.57 29.15
C LEU A 296 6.63 -2.35 28.40
N LYS A 297 5.31 -2.14 28.37
CA LYS A 297 4.76 -0.92 27.79
C LYS A 297 5.28 0.29 28.57
N ILE A 298 5.28 0.18 29.91
CA ILE A 298 5.79 1.23 30.81
C ILE A 298 7.30 1.42 30.59
N PHE A 299 8.07 0.33 30.47
CA PHE A 299 9.50 0.38 30.13
C PHE A 299 9.75 1.17 28.84
N LEU A 300 9.07 0.77 27.78
CA LEU A 300 9.22 1.34 26.44
C LEU A 300 8.83 2.81 26.44
N SER A 301 7.67 3.18 26.99
CA SER A 301 7.24 4.58 27.08
C SER A 301 8.26 5.40 27.85
N SER A 302 8.69 4.94 29.04
CA SER A 302 9.62 5.68 29.89
C SER A 302 10.98 5.90 29.20
N TRP A 303 11.46 4.90 28.47
CA TRP A 303 12.69 5.01 27.70
C TRP A 303 12.56 5.96 26.51
N LEU A 304 11.50 5.85 25.72
CA LEU A 304 11.26 6.71 24.57
C LEU A 304 11.04 8.17 24.99
N ASP A 305 10.29 8.42 26.07
CA ASP A 305 10.08 9.76 26.62
C ASP A 305 11.40 10.36 27.16
N TYR A 306 12.26 9.52 27.75
CA TYR A 306 13.62 9.92 28.13
C TYR A 306 14.46 10.32 26.92
N LEU A 307 14.43 9.56 25.83
CA LEU A 307 15.16 9.90 24.60
C LEU A 307 14.69 11.21 23.96
N VAL A 308 13.38 11.50 23.98
CA VAL A 308 12.85 12.81 23.54
C VAL A 308 13.38 13.94 24.41
N THR A 309 13.43 13.73 25.72
CA THR A 309 13.98 14.72 26.65
C THR A 309 15.48 14.94 26.41
N THR A 310 16.23 13.86 26.18
CA THR A 310 17.66 13.88 25.85
C THR A 310 17.89 14.60 24.53
N TRP A 311 17.06 14.38 23.50
CA TRP A 311 17.11 15.12 22.25
C TRP A 311 17.05 16.64 22.46
N HIS A 312 16.03 17.11 23.18
CA HIS A 312 15.86 18.55 23.42
C HIS A 312 17.03 19.16 24.22
N ASN A 313 17.48 18.47 25.27
CA ASN A 313 18.57 18.95 26.12
C ASN A 313 19.91 18.95 25.39
N GLU A 314 20.24 17.86 24.68
CA GLU A 314 21.51 17.73 23.98
C GLU A 314 21.59 18.62 22.75
N ILE A 315 20.49 18.88 22.04
CA ILE A 315 20.49 19.87 20.94
C ILE A 315 20.79 21.26 21.47
N GLN A 316 20.16 21.67 22.57
CA GLN A 316 20.43 22.99 23.18
C GLN A 316 21.88 23.10 23.65
N TRP A 317 22.43 22.05 24.24
CA TRP A 317 23.81 22.02 24.70
C TRP A 317 24.82 21.97 23.54
N CYS A 318 24.63 21.09 22.56
CA CYS A 318 25.49 20.94 21.39
C CYS A 318 25.50 22.20 20.52
N LYS A 319 24.38 22.94 20.40
CA LYS A 319 24.34 24.24 19.70
C LYS A 319 25.30 25.27 20.28
N GLN A 320 25.67 25.14 21.56
CA GLN A 320 26.59 26.07 22.21
C GLN A 320 28.06 25.67 22.04
N ILE A 321 28.35 24.44 21.63
CA ILE A 321 29.70 23.84 21.71
C ILE A 321 30.20 23.38 20.34
N PHE A 322 29.31 22.82 19.51
CA PHE A 322 29.63 22.27 18.19
C PHE A 322 28.86 23.00 17.07
N ASN A 323 29.53 23.21 15.94
CA ASN A 323 28.91 23.81 14.75
C ASN A 323 27.88 22.88 14.09
N ASP A 324 28.06 21.55 14.20
CA ASP A 324 27.16 20.54 13.64
C ASP A 324 26.40 19.81 14.77
N SER A 325 25.46 20.51 15.38
CA SER A 325 24.77 20.08 16.60
C SER A 325 23.84 18.89 16.35
N HIS A 326 23.14 18.87 15.21
CA HIS A 326 22.08 17.89 14.95
C HIS A 326 22.64 16.52 14.56
N SER A 327 23.69 16.46 13.72
CA SER A 327 24.28 15.18 13.34
C SER A 327 24.89 14.46 14.55
N ILE A 328 25.50 15.21 15.47
CA ILE A 328 26.08 14.69 16.70
C ILE A 328 24.99 14.06 17.57
N VAL A 329 23.89 14.77 17.84
CA VAL A 329 22.81 14.24 18.68
C VAL A 329 22.13 13.03 18.03
N ILE A 330 21.82 13.07 16.72
CA ILE A 330 21.21 11.92 16.02
C ILE A 330 22.12 10.69 16.10
N ASN A 331 23.43 10.85 15.88
CA ASN A 331 24.39 9.75 15.96
C ASN A 331 24.50 9.16 17.38
N THR A 332 24.43 10.00 18.42
CA THR A 332 24.40 9.54 19.82
C THR A 332 23.13 8.73 20.13
N LEU A 333 21.98 9.24 19.71
CA LEU A 333 20.70 8.55 19.91
C LEU A 333 20.63 7.25 19.11
N ASN A 334 21.17 7.21 17.89
CA ASN A 334 21.29 6.00 17.07
C ASN A 334 22.00 4.87 17.83
N ARG A 335 23.17 5.16 18.39
CA ARG A 335 23.94 4.18 19.20
C ARG A 335 23.17 3.73 20.44
N SER A 336 22.46 4.66 21.08
CA SER A 336 21.66 4.37 22.27
C SER A 336 20.46 3.45 21.94
N ILE A 337 19.81 3.66 20.79
CA ILE A 337 18.75 2.79 20.30
C ILE A 337 19.30 1.41 19.88
N GLU A 338 20.50 1.34 19.28
CA GLU A 338 21.14 0.07 18.94
C GLU A 338 21.34 -0.83 20.17
N ASP A 339 21.80 -0.28 21.29
CA ASP A 339 21.98 -1.04 22.52
C ASP A 339 20.65 -1.45 23.15
N PHE A 340 19.66 -0.56 23.17
CA PHE A 340 18.30 -0.88 23.61
C PHE A 340 17.67 -2.00 22.76
N ASN A 341 17.83 -1.92 21.43
CA ASN A 341 17.26 -2.87 20.49
C ASN A 341 17.76 -4.29 20.74
N LYS A 342 19.01 -4.50 21.15
CA LYS A 342 19.51 -5.86 21.49
C LYS A 342 18.67 -6.52 22.58
N ILE A 343 18.27 -5.74 23.59
CA ILE A 343 17.45 -6.19 24.70
C ILE A 343 16.00 -6.40 24.23
N TYR A 344 15.46 -5.41 23.51
CA TYR A 344 14.07 -5.42 23.05
C TYR A 344 13.79 -6.52 22.01
N HIS A 345 14.72 -6.77 21.08
CA HIS A 345 14.66 -7.90 20.12
C HIS A 345 14.56 -9.24 20.84
N THR A 346 15.47 -9.49 21.79
CA THR A 346 15.47 -10.74 22.57
C THR A 346 14.15 -10.94 23.29
N HIS A 347 13.58 -9.86 23.82
CA HIS A 347 12.29 -9.88 24.50
C HIS A 347 11.13 -10.22 23.54
N LEU A 348 11.01 -9.51 22.42
CA LEU A 348 9.96 -9.77 21.43
C LEU A 348 10.04 -11.20 20.87
N GLU A 349 11.25 -11.74 20.68
CA GLU A 349 11.43 -13.13 20.27
C GLU A 349 10.95 -14.12 21.33
N ASN A 350 11.26 -13.89 22.60
CA ASN A 350 10.78 -14.76 23.67
C ASN A 350 9.25 -14.69 23.79
N MET A 351 8.65 -13.49 23.68
CA MET A 351 7.19 -13.33 23.64
C MET A 351 6.56 -14.10 22.48
N LEU A 352 7.15 -14.02 21.30
CA LEU A 352 6.66 -14.73 20.11
C LEU A 352 6.74 -16.26 20.27
N ASN A 353 7.83 -16.77 20.85
CA ASN A 353 8.05 -18.21 21.02
C ASN A 353 7.18 -18.81 22.14
N SER A 354 6.87 -18.02 23.17
CA SER A 354 6.20 -18.52 24.37
C SER A 354 4.71 -18.26 24.42
N CYS A 355 4.20 -17.30 23.63
CA CYS A 355 2.79 -17.00 23.63
C CYS A 355 1.98 -18.08 22.89
N LYS A 356 1.06 -18.73 23.63
CA LYS A 356 0.07 -19.65 23.05
C LYS A 356 -1.14 -18.89 22.50
N ASP A 357 -1.47 -17.72 23.03
CA ASP A 357 -2.61 -16.91 22.59
C ASP A 357 -2.17 -15.74 21.69
N TYR A 358 -2.23 -15.97 20.39
CA TYR A 358 -1.83 -14.98 19.39
C TYR A 358 -2.72 -13.72 19.39
N GLY A 359 -3.95 -13.80 19.90
CA GLY A 359 -4.86 -12.65 19.95
C GLY A 359 -4.38 -11.62 20.96
N ILE A 360 -3.96 -12.08 22.14
CA ILE A 360 -3.38 -11.24 23.20
C ILE A 360 -2.01 -10.70 22.73
N LEU A 361 -1.16 -11.54 22.13
CA LEU A 361 0.12 -11.09 21.57
C LEU A 361 -0.04 -9.91 20.61
N LEU A 362 -0.99 -10.01 19.67
CA LEU A 362 -1.25 -8.97 18.68
C LEU A 362 -1.75 -7.65 19.31
N GLU A 363 -2.57 -7.72 20.36
CA GLU A 363 -3.03 -6.53 21.09
C GLU A 363 -1.87 -5.78 21.78
N TYR A 364 -0.95 -6.51 22.41
CA TYR A 364 0.21 -5.90 23.05
C TYR A 364 1.21 -5.33 22.04
N LEU A 365 1.40 -6.00 20.92
CA LEU A 365 2.21 -5.48 19.83
C LEU A 365 1.63 -4.17 19.28
N GLU A 366 0.30 -4.06 19.18
CA GLU A 366 -0.37 -2.81 18.82
C GLU A 366 -0.04 -1.71 19.84
N LYS A 367 -0.14 -2.00 21.14
CA LYS A 367 0.23 -1.05 22.21
C LYS A 367 1.70 -0.62 22.11
N TYR A 368 2.64 -1.54 21.91
CA TYR A 368 4.06 -1.20 21.80
C TYR A 368 4.37 -0.37 20.55
N LYS A 369 3.73 -0.70 19.43
CA LYS A 369 3.87 0.05 18.19
C LYS A 369 3.32 1.47 18.34
N GLN A 370 2.19 1.65 19.04
CA GLN A 370 1.64 2.98 19.34
C GLN A 370 2.63 3.87 20.11
N GLU A 371 3.34 3.33 21.11
CA GLU A 371 4.37 4.08 21.85
C GLU A 371 5.54 4.47 20.93
N THR A 372 5.96 3.55 20.06
CA THR A 372 7.04 3.80 19.09
C THR A 372 6.65 4.86 18.05
N ASP A 373 5.41 4.81 17.55
CA ASP A 373 4.89 5.81 16.61
C ASP A 373 4.78 7.19 17.26
N ARG A 374 4.31 7.27 18.50
CA ARG A 374 4.25 8.54 19.25
C ARG A 374 5.64 9.17 19.36
N PHE A 375 6.65 8.36 19.66
CA PHE A 375 8.03 8.79 19.74
C PHE A 375 8.55 9.34 18.41
N VAL A 376 8.38 8.59 17.32
CA VAL A 376 8.83 8.99 15.98
C VAL A 376 8.14 10.27 15.52
N GLN A 377 6.82 10.38 15.71
CA GLN A 377 6.05 11.59 15.38
C GLN A 377 6.53 12.79 16.19
N THR A 378 6.74 12.63 17.50
CA THR A 378 7.22 13.73 18.36
C THR A 378 8.59 14.22 17.93
N LEU A 379 9.53 13.31 17.64
CA LEU A 379 10.85 13.68 17.18
C LEU A 379 10.84 14.31 15.79
N TYR A 380 10.06 13.76 14.85
CA TYR A 380 9.93 14.32 13.50
C TYR A 380 9.40 15.75 13.56
N SER A 381 8.30 16.00 14.26
CA SER A 381 7.73 17.35 14.44
C SER A 381 8.71 18.29 15.14
N SER A 382 9.49 17.80 16.10
CA SER A 382 10.52 18.62 16.76
C SER A 382 11.68 19.00 15.83
N ALA A 383 12.05 18.11 14.91
CA ALA A 383 13.13 18.33 13.95
C ALA A 383 12.68 19.27 12.82
N GLU A 384 11.44 19.10 12.31
CA GLU A 384 10.85 19.92 11.26
C GLU A 384 10.73 21.39 11.69
N ASN A 385 10.27 21.64 12.92
CA ASN A 385 10.19 22.99 13.51
C ASN A 385 11.55 23.72 13.62
N MET A 386 12.67 23.02 13.48
CA MET A 386 14.03 23.60 13.57
C MET A 386 14.76 23.67 12.21
N ALA A 387 14.27 23.00 11.17
CA ALA A 387 14.98 22.77 9.90
C ALA A 387 14.64 23.81 8.82
N LEU A 388 14.94 25.09 9.07
CA LEU A 388 14.91 26.14 8.04
C LEU A 388 16.20 26.21 7.20
N LEU A 389 17.27 25.50 7.60
CA LEU A 389 18.60 25.58 6.97
C LEU A 389 19.22 24.16 6.88
N SER A 390 19.36 23.62 5.66
CA SER A 390 19.96 22.32 5.25
C SER A 390 19.14 21.03 5.46
N GLN A 391 18.23 20.73 4.52
CA GLN A 391 17.29 19.60 4.60
C GLN A 391 17.87 18.21 4.23
N SER A 392 18.86 18.06 3.35
CA SER A 392 19.15 16.73 2.76
C SER A 392 19.91 15.77 3.69
N LEU A 393 21.00 16.20 4.33
CA LEU A 393 21.81 15.34 5.20
C LEU A 393 21.07 14.96 6.50
N LEU A 394 20.33 15.91 7.07
CA LEU A 394 19.52 15.70 8.27
C LEU A 394 18.44 14.63 8.00
N ASN A 395 17.78 14.71 6.84
CA ASN A 395 16.73 13.76 6.47
C ASN A 395 17.28 12.33 6.30
N ASP A 396 18.47 12.14 5.74
CA ASP A 396 19.10 10.81 5.65
C ASP A 396 19.48 10.25 7.03
N LEU A 397 19.99 11.09 7.93
CA LEU A 397 20.32 10.68 9.30
C LEU A 397 19.06 10.32 10.11
N LEU A 398 17.98 11.10 9.98
CA LEU A 398 16.69 10.82 10.60
C LEU A 398 16.06 9.54 10.02
N PHE A 399 16.16 9.33 8.70
CA PHE A 399 15.69 8.11 8.04
C PHE A 399 16.38 6.87 8.61
N LYS A 400 17.72 6.89 8.73
CA LYS A 400 18.50 5.80 9.33
C LYS A 400 18.11 5.56 10.79
N PHE A 401 17.89 6.64 11.54
CA PHE A 401 17.47 6.57 12.94
C PHE A 401 16.10 5.92 13.11
N PHE A 402 15.07 6.37 12.40
CA PHE A 402 13.74 5.78 12.48
C PHE A 402 13.71 4.34 11.99
N LYS A 403 14.47 4.02 10.92
CA LYS A 403 14.66 2.64 10.48
C LYS A 403 15.22 1.75 11.59
N GLN A 404 16.17 2.26 12.37
CA GLN A 404 16.74 1.52 13.48
C GLN A 404 15.73 1.35 14.62
N THR A 405 14.92 2.37 14.92
CA THR A 405 13.85 2.31 15.93
C THR A 405 12.84 1.20 15.64
N TYR A 406 12.44 1.01 14.38
CA TYR A 406 11.48 -0.03 13.99
C TYR A 406 12.11 -1.42 13.73
N SER A 407 13.44 -1.54 13.74
CA SER A 407 14.13 -2.82 13.50
C SER A 407 13.63 -4.01 14.35
N PRO A 408 13.23 -3.84 15.63
CA PRO A 408 12.70 -4.91 16.48
C PRO A 408 11.51 -5.68 15.91
N TYR A 409 10.65 -5.00 15.15
CA TYR A 409 9.43 -5.60 14.61
C TYR A 409 9.65 -6.40 13.32
N LYS A 410 10.84 -6.32 12.72
CA LYS A 410 11.09 -6.89 11.38
C LYS A 410 10.94 -8.41 11.33
N LYS A 411 11.49 -9.14 12.30
CA LYS A 411 11.41 -10.61 12.35
C LYS A 411 9.98 -11.09 12.61
N LEU A 412 9.26 -10.37 13.45
CA LEU A 412 7.84 -10.62 13.73
C LEU A 412 6.99 -10.45 12.47
N PHE A 413 7.18 -9.35 11.73
CA PHE A 413 6.38 -9.09 10.54
C PHE A 413 6.65 -10.08 9.39
N LYS A 414 7.86 -10.65 9.31
CA LYS A 414 8.13 -11.80 8.41
C LYS A 414 7.28 -13.03 8.73
N GLN A 415 6.82 -13.18 9.97
CA GLN A 415 5.96 -14.28 10.39
C GLN A 415 4.49 -13.87 10.49
N TYR A 416 4.13 -12.66 10.07
CA TYR A 416 2.80 -12.08 10.28
C TYR A 416 1.67 -12.97 9.71
N SER A 417 1.83 -13.46 8.48
CA SER A 417 0.85 -14.37 7.86
C SER A 417 0.58 -15.61 8.71
N SER A 418 1.63 -16.23 9.27
CA SER A 418 1.49 -17.42 10.13
C SER A 418 0.81 -17.08 11.47
N ILE A 419 1.11 -15.92 12.05
CA ILE A 419 0.53 -15.50 13.33
C ILE A 419 -0.97 -15.24 13.15
N VAL A 420 -1.34 -14.46 12.12
CA VAL A 420 -2.74 -14.15 11.80
C VAL A 420 -3.53 -15.42 11.48
N THR A 421 -2.97 -16.33 10.67
CA THR A 421 -3.63 -17.60 10.34
C THR A 421 -3.93 -18.41 11.59
N LYS A 422 -2.96 -18.54 12.51
CA LYS A 422 -3.16 -19.28 13.77
C LYS A 422 -4.14 -18.58 14.70
N ASN A 423 -4.14 -17.24 14.75
CA ASN A 423 -5.11 -16.48 15.55
C ASN A 423 -6.55 -16.71 15.05
N LEU A 424 -6.78 -16.53 13.75
CA LEU A 424 -8.09 -16.71 13.12
C LEU A 424 -8.61 -18.15 13.27
N GLN A 425 -7.74 -19.15 13.12
CA GLN A 425 -8.10 -20.56 13.32
C GLN A 425 -8.55 -20.83 14.77
N LYS A 426 -7.84 -20.30 15.76
CA LYS A 426 -8.22 -20.45 17.17
C LYS A 426 -9.53 -19.73 17.50
N GLU A 427 -9.71 -18.49 17.03
CA GLU A 427 -10.96 -17.75 17.24
C GLU A 427 -12.14 -18.44 16.54
N PHE A 428 -11.92 -19.07 15.38
CA PHE A 428 -12.93 -19.89 14.70
C PHE A 428 -13.30 -21.13 15.50
N GLU A 429 -12.32 -21.94 15.93
CA GLU A 429 -12.55 -23.16 16.72
C GLU A 429 -13.24 -22.88 18.07
N ALA A 430 -12.89 -21.76 18.72
CA ALA A 430 -13.44 -21.39 20.03
C ALA A 430 -14.87 -20.82 19.94
N ASN A 431 -15.15 -19.96 18.95
CA ASN A 431 -16.35 -19.13 18.94
C ASN A 431 -17.40 -19.51 17.89
N ILE A 432 -17.05 -20.35 16.90
CA ILE A 432 -17.90 -20.65 15.75
C ILE A 432 -18.12 -22.15 15.63
N LYS A 433 -19.32 -22.59 16.01
CA LYS A 433 -19.80 -23.95 15.79
C LYS A 433 -20.69 -23.99 14.56
N LEU A 434 -20.42 -24.92 13.64
CA LEU A 434 -21.20 -25.09 12.40
C LEU A 434 -22.09 -26.33 12.39
N ASN A 435 -21.82 -27.31 13.26
CA ASN A 435 -22.49 -28.60 13.25
C ASN A 435 -23.30 -28.79 14.53
N SER A 436 -24.55 -29.21 14.38
CA SER A 436 -25.44 -29.70 15.43
C SER A 436 -26.05 -31.03 14.98
N TYR A 437 -26.73 -31.75 15.88
CA TYR A 437 -27.55 -32.90 15.53
C TYR A 437 -28.86 -32.48 14.84
N ASP A 438 -29.44 -31.35 15.24
CA ASP A 438 -30.68 -30.82 14.66
C ASP A 438 -30.40 -30.06 13.36
N VAL A 439 -31.22 -30.32 12.32
CA VAL A 439 -31.11 -29.72 10.98
C VAL A 439 -31.43 -28.23 11.04
N ILE A 440 -32.46 -27.83 11.80
CA ILE A 440 -32.86 -26.42 11.90
C ILE A 440 -31.76 -25.62 12.59
N GLU A 441 -31.25 -26.13 13.72
CA GLU A 441 -30.14 -25.51 14.44
C GLU A 441 -28.88 -25.43 13.56
N CYS A 442 -28.55 -26.47 12.78
CA CYS A 442 -27.43 -26.42 11.84
C CYS A 442 -27.59 -25.26 10.83
N VAL A 443 -28.75 -25.11 10.22
CA VAL A 443 -29.01 -24.03 9.25
C VAL A 443 -28.87 -22.66 9.90
N GLN A 444 -29.36 -22.49 11.15
CA GLN A 444 -29.19 -21.25 11.91
C GLN A 444 -27.73 -20.97 12.25
N LEU A 445 -26.97 -22.00 12.64
CA LEU A 445 -25.53 -21.89 12.92
C LEU A 445 -24.74 -21.50 11.66
N LEU A 446 -25.05 -22.08 10.50
CA LEU A 446 -24.45 -21.71 9.22
C LEU A 446 -24.75 -20.23 8.90
N SER A 447 -25.99 -19.79 9.03
CA SER A 447 -26.37 -18.38 8.79
C SER A 447 -25.64 -17.42 9.73
N GLY A 448 -25.58 -17.73 11.03
CA GLY A 448 -24.87 -16.91 12.01
C GLY A 448 -23.35 -16.90 11.83
N SER A 449 -22.79 -17.93 11.18
CA SER A 449 -21.34 -18.05 10.98
C SER A 449 -20.77 -17.07 9.97
N VAL A 450 -21.51 -16.75 8.89
CA VAL A 450 -21.05 -15.85 7.83
C VAL A 450 -20.67 -14.50 8.42
N ASN A 451 -21.59 -13.87 9.15
CA ASN A 451 -21.37 -12.59 9.82
C ASN A 451 -20.19 -12.61 10.79
N LYS A 452 -20.08 -13.66 11.61
CA LYS A 452 -19.00 -13.78 12.59
C LYS A 452 -17.63 -13.82 11.93
N ILE A 453 -17.49 -14.58 10.84
CA ILE A 453 -16.21 -14.76 10.15
C ILE A 453 -15.74 -13.47 9.50
N PHE A 454 -16.63 -12.75 8.81
CA PHE A 454 -16.25 -11.47 8.21
C PHE A 454 -15.95 -10.41 9.27
N ASN A 455 -16.64 -10.39 10.41
CA ASN A 455 -16.28 -9.51 11.52
C ASN A 455 -14.86 -9.81 12.09
N LEU A 456 -14.45 -11.08 12.15
CA LEU A 456 -13.08 -11.44 12.54
C LEU A 456 -12.06 -10.94 11.51
N ILE A 457 -12.39 -11.06 10.22
CA ILE A 457 -11.54 -10.58 9.12
C ILE A 457 -11.41 -9.05 9.17
N GLU A 458 -12.51 -8.32 9.34
CA GLU A 458 -12.52 -6.85 9.47
C GLU A 458 -11.66 -6.37 10.64
N LYS A 459 -11.77 -7.03 11.81
CA LYS A 459 -10.93 -6.76 12.98
C LYS A 459 -9.44 -6.97 12.66
N GLU A 460 -9.09 -8.00 11.89
CA GLU A 460 -7.70 -8.22 11.45
C GLU A 460 -7.23 -7.20 10.41
N ILE A 461 -8.10 -6.69 9.53
CA ILE A 461 -7.79 -5.58 8.63
C ILE A 461 -7.45 -4.33 9.43
N GLU A 462 -8.29 -3.94 10.39
CA GLU A 462 -8.02 -2.79 11.26
C GLU A 462 -6.72 -2.95 12.03
N ARG A 463 -6.47 -4.14 12.56
CA ARG A 463 -5.24 -4.47 13.29
C ARG A 463 -4.01 -4.39 12.38
N CYS A 464 -4.10 -4.88 11.14
CA CYS A 464 -3.02 -4.77 10.15
C CYS A 464 -2.69 -3.32 9.83
N LEU A 465 -3.70 -2.46 9.71
CA LEU A 465 -3.53 -1.02 9.54
C LEU A 465 -2.86 -0.38 10.76
N LYS A 466 -3.35 -0.67 11.97
CA LYS A 466 -2.80 -0.10 13.21
C LYS A 466 -1.39 -0.58 13.50
N LEU A 467 -1.05 -1.85 13.22
CA LEU A 467 0.24 -2.43 13.58
C LEU A 467 1.31 -2.25 12.48
N THR A 468 0.93 -2.37 11.21
CA THR A 468 1.88 -2.40 10.08
C THR A 468 1.70 -1.27 9.07
N ASN A 469 0.77 -0.34 9.32
CA ASN A 469 0.39 0.73 8.39
C ASN A 469 0.03 0.19 6.99
N GLY A 470 -0.50 -1.04 6.93
CA GLY A 470 -0.84 -1.74 5.68
C GLY A 470 0.34 -2.40 4.96
N CYS A 471 1.57 -2.34 5.48
CA CYS A 471 2.73 -2.94 4.80
C CYS A 471 2.61 -4.47 4.66
N CYS A 472 1.91 -5.12 5.59
CA CYS A 472 1.73 -6.57 5.58
C CYS A 472 0.42 -7.02 4.91
N PHE A 473 -0.27 -6.16 4.13
CA PHE A 473 -1.50 -6.53 3.44
C PHE A 473 -1.35 -7.80 2.58
N TYR A 474 -0.28 -7.92 1.80
CA TYR A 474 -0.05 -9.09 0.96
C TYR A 474 0.08 -10.39 1.79
N MET A 475 0.75 -10.33 2.94
CA MET A 475 0.90 -11.47 3.86
C MET A 475 -0.41 -11.82 4.58
N MET A 476 -1.22 -10.81 4.89
CA MET A 476 -2.53 -10.97 5.52
C MET A 476 -3.53 -11.57 4.54
N ILE A 477 -3.52 -11.15 3.27
CA ILE A 477 -4.36 -11.73 2.22
C ILE A 477 -4.06 -13.22 2.05
N ASP A 478 -2.78 -13.61 2.09
CA ASP A 478 -2.40 -15.03 2.09
C ASP A 478 -2.97 -15.79 3.31
N ALA A 479 -3.00 -15.16 4.49
CA ALA A 479 -3.63 -15.74 5.69
C ALA A 479 -5.15 -15.87 5.55
N PHE A 480 -5.82 -14.86 5.00
CA PHE A 480 -7.27 -14.89 4.72
C PHE A 480 -7.63 -15.97 3.71
N LYS A 481 -6.81 -16.18 2.68
CA LYS A 481 -6.99 -17.28 1.72
C LYS A 481 -7.01 -18.65 2.40
N VAL A 482 -6.05 -18.91 3.29
CA VAL A 482 -5.98 -20.17 4.05
C VAL A 482 -7.17 -20.30 4.99
N PHE A 483 -7.50 -19.24 5.72
CA PHE A 483 -8.61 -19.22 6.67
C PHE A 483 -9.98 -19.45 6.01
N LEU A 484 -10.31 -18.69 4.97
CA LEU A 484 -11.57 -18.81 4.25
C LEU A 484 -11.68 -20.17 3.54
N ARG A 485 -10.58 -20.72 3.02
CA ARG A 485 -10.59 -22.08 2.46
C ARG A 485 -10.99 -23.12 3.51
N ASN A 486 -10.37 -23.08 4.69
CA ASN A 486 -10.72 -23.99 5.79
C ASN A 486 -12.18 -23.85 6.21
N TYR A 487 -12.70 -22.62 6.26
CA TYR A 487 -14.12 -22.38 6.52
C TYR A 487 -15.03 -23.00 5.44
N LEU A 488 -14.72 -22.78 4.16
CA LEU A 488 -15.50 -23.33 3.05
C LEU A 488 -15.49 -24.86 3.03
N ASP A 489 -14.36 -25.49 3.37
CA ASP A 489 -14.24 -26.94 3.48
C ASP A 489 -15.09 -27.49 4.64
N GLU A 490 -15.08 -26.82 5.80
CA GLU A 490 -15.95 -27.18 6.92
C GLU A 490 -17.43 -26.94 6.62
N PHE A 491 -17.78 -25.84 5.97
CA PHE A 491 -19.16 -25.57 5.51
C PHE A 491 -19.63 -26.69 4.56
N LYS A 492 -18.81 -27.06 3.58
CA LYS A 492 -19.07 -28.14 2.64
C LYS A 492 -19.24 -29.48 3.35
N ARG A 493 -18.41 -29.77 4.37
CA ARG A 493 -18.53 -30.97 5.20
C ARG A 493 -19.87 -31.02 5.92
N VAL A 494 -20.28 -29.91 6.55
CA VAL A 494 -21.58 -29.82 7.25
C VAL A 494 -22.75 -30.05 6.29
N VAL A 495 -22.74 -29.41 5.11
CA VAL A 495 -23.81 -29.59 4.11
C VAL A 495 -23.86 -31.03 3.59
N THR A 496 -22.70 -31.67 3.40
CA THR A 496 -22.63 -33.08 2.97
C THR A 496 -23.20 -34.00 4.04
N ASN A 497 -22.89 -33.75 5.32
CA ASN A 497 -23.46 -34.50 6.44
C ASN A 497 -24.98 -34.33 6.54
N LEU A 498 -25.51 -33.13 6.31
CA LEU A 498 -26.96 -32.89 6.27
C LEU A 498 -27.64 -33.70 5.16
N LYS A 499 -26.98 -33.84 3.99
CA LYS A 499 -27.47 -34.69 2.91
C LYS A 499 -27.48 -36.17 3.29
N GLU A 500 -26.43 -36.68 3.93
CA GLU A 500 -26.35 -38.09 4.32
C GLU A 500 -27.41 -38.44 5.36
N ARG A 501 -27.58 -37.59 6.39
CA ARG A 501 -28.63 -37.77 7.41
C ARG A 501 -30.03 -37.84 6.80
N ARG A 502 -30.29 -37.02 5.77
CA ARG A 502 -31.56 -37.09 5.03
C ARG A 502 -31.75 -38.46 4.37
N ARG A 503 -30.74 -38.96 3.65
CA ARG A 503 -30.80 -40.26 2.95
C ARG A 503 -31.11 -41.42 3.89
N GLU A 504 -30.66 -41.35 5.14
CA GLU A 504 -30.91 -42.37 6.16
C GLU A 504 -32.33 -42.30 6.74
N GLN A 505 -32.91 -41.10 6.83
CA GLN A 505 -34.25 -40.84 7.39
C GLN A 505 -35.38 -41.10 6.40
N THR A 506 -35.19 -40.82 5.10
CA THR A 506 -36.23 -41.00 4.07
C THR A 506 -36.27 -42.46 3.58
N LYS A 507 -37.13 -43.28 4.21
CA LYS A 507 -37.50 -44.63 3.73
C LYS A 507 -38.84 -44.68 2.98
N THR A 508 -39.60 -43.58 2.97
CA THR A 508 -40.95 -43.46 2.39
C THR A 508 -40.94 -42.54 1.16
N ASP A 509 -41.79 -42.85 0.19
CA ASP A 509 -41.92 -42.21 -1.13
C ASP A 509 -42.60 -40.80 -1.09
N ASP A 510 -42.62 -40.12 0.06
CA ASP A 510 -43.39 -38.87 0.28
C ASP A 510 -42.63 -37.58 -0.09
N GLU A 511 -43.39 -36.52 -0.37
CA GLU A 511 -42.89 -35.17 -0.68
C GLU A 511 -42.26 -34.49 0.55
N ASP A 512 -40.94 -34.27 0.51
CA ASP A 512 -40.13 -33.74 1.62
C ASP A 512 -39.83 -32.24 1.42
N TRP A 513 -40.89 -31.42 1.49
CA TRP A 513 -40.84 -29.97 1.31
C TRP A 513 -40.10 -29.24 2.43
N ASP A 514 -40.07 -29.81 3.64
CA ASP A 514 -39.33 -29.25 4.76
C ASP A 514 -37.81 -29.33 4.52
N SER A 515 -37.31 -30.46 4.03
CA SER A 515 -35.89 -30.55 3.64
C SER A 515 -35.56 -29.60 2.50
N PHE A 516 -36.43 -29.49 1.49
CA PHE A 516 -36.22 -28.52 0.41
C PHE A 516 -36.10 -27.09 0.96
N ARG A 517 -36.98 -26.69 1.88
CA ARG A 517 -36.94 -25.38 2.56
C ARG A 517 -35.60 -25.13 3.26
N HIS A 518 -35.08 -26.11 3.99
CA HIS A 518 -33.77 -26.00 4.64
C HIS A 518 -32.64 -25.79 3.62
N PHE A 519 -32.63 -26.54 2.51
CA PHE A 519 -31.60 -26.38 1.48
C PHE A 519 -31.72 -25.07 0.71
N VAL A 520 -32.93 -24.57 0.42
CA VAL A 520 -33.13 -23.22 -0.14
C VAL A 520 -32.60 -22.15 0.81
N LYS A 521 -32.80 -22.31 2.12
CA LYS A 521 -32.22 -21.40 3.11
C LYS A 521 -30.68 -21.46 3.10
N ILE A 522 -30.08 -22.63 2.94
CA ILE A 522 -28.62 -22.77 2.77
C ILE A 522 -28.14 -22.09 1.48
N ILE A 523 -28.88 -22.20 0.37
CA ILE A 523 -28.56 -21.47 -0.87
C ILE A 523 -28.56 -19.96 -0.61
N GLN A 524 -29.56 -19.43 0.10
CA GLN A 524 -29.59 -18.02 0.48
C GLN A 524 -28.39 -17.61 1.33
N ILE A 525 -27.96 -18.46 2.28
CA ILE A 525 -26.76 -18.24 3.11
C ILE A 525 -25.50 -18.22 2.25
N ILE A 526 -25.39 -19.07 1.23
CA ILE A 526 -24.27 -19.05 0.28
C ILE A 526 -24.30 -17.78 -0.56
N GLY A 527 -25.49 -17.29 -0.94
CA GLY A 527 -25.65 -15.98 -1.56
C GLY A 527 -25.12 -14.85 -0.69
N GLU A 528 -25.48 -14.83 0.60
CA GLU A 528 -24.93 -13.87 1.58
C GLU A 528 -23.40 -13.98 1.68
N LEU A 529 -22.86 -15.21 1.69
CA LEU A 529 -21.42 -15.46 1.72
C LEU A 529 -20.71 -14.92 0.47
N ILE A 530 -21.31 -15.03 -0.72
CA ILE A 530 -20.77 -14.48 -1.97
C ILE A 530 -20.75 -12.96 -1.91
N VAL A 531 -21.86 -12.32 -1.51
CA VAL A 531 -21.95 -10.86 -1.36
C VAL A 531 -20.88 -10.35 -0.39
N ARG A 532 -20.76 -10.98 0.78
CA ARG A 532 -19.76 -10.58 1.78
C ARG A 532 -18.32 -10.80 1.33
N TYR A 533 -18.08 -11.80 0.50
CA TYR A 533 -16.78 -12.01 -0.11
C TYR A 533 -16.44 -10.87 -1.10
N GLU A 534 -17.40 -10.47 -1.94
CA GLU A 534 -17.23 -9.35 -2.87
C GLU A 534 -17.03 -8.02 -2.12
N ASP A 535 -17.83 -7.76 -1.07
CA ASP A 535 -17.68 -6.59 -0.19
C ASP A 535 -16.30 -6.54 0.49
N LEU A 536 -15.77 -7.71 0.88
CA LEU A 536 -14.45 -7.84 1.49
C LEU A 536 -13.34 -7.51 0.48
N GLU A 537 -13.41 -8.01 -0.75
CA GLU A 537 -12.42 -7.65 -1.79
C GLU A 537 -12.44 -6.14 -2.04
N GLU A 538 -13.62 -5.54 -2.20
CA GLU A 538 -13.75 -4.09 -2.41
C GLU A 538 -13.22 -3.29 -1.21
N SER A 539 -13.45 -3.77 0.02
CA SER A 539 -12.91 -3.17 1.24
C SER A 539 -11.39 -3.24 1.29
N LEU A 540 -10.79 -4.35 0.89
CA LEU A 540 -9.33 -4.49 0.82
C LEU A 540 -8.73 -3.54 -0.22
N ASP A 541 -9.33 -3.44 -1.40
CA ASP A 541 -8.91 -2.52 -2.46
C ASP A 541 -8.95 -1.06 -1.98
N ARG A 542 -10.08 -0.63 -1.40
CA ARG A 542 -10.21 0.72 -0.82
C ARG A 542 -9.15 0.99 0.25
N ASN A 543 -8.93 0.05 1.17
CA ASN A 543 -7.95 0.22 2.24
C ASN A 543 -6.51 0.30 1.70
N LEU A 544 -6.15 -0.47 0.68
CA LEU A 544 -4.85 -0.41 0.04
C LEU A 544 -4.63 0.91 -0.71
N LEU A 545 -5.60 1.34 -1.53
CA LEU A 545 -5.54 2.59 -2.29
C LEU A 545 -5.48 3.80 -1.35
N ASN A 546 -6.31 3.84 -0.31
CA ASN A 546 -6.30 4.93 0.68
C ASN A 546 -4.95 5.00 1.42
N ASN A 547 -4.31 3.86 1.69
CA ASN A 547 -3.05 3.85 2.43
C ASN A 547 -1.81 4.14 1.60
N PHE A 548 -1.80 3.87 0.30
CA PHE A 548 -0.59 4.01 -0.52
C PHE A 548 -0.72 4.98 -1.71
N VAL A 549 -1.93 5.18 -2.23
CA VAL A 549 -2.18 5.95 -3.48
C VAL A 549 -2.75 7.33 -3.18
N HIS A 550 -3.71 7.45 -2.27
CA HIS A 550 -4.18 8.76 -1.83
C HIS A 550 -3.14 9.53 -0.99
N LYS A 551 -2.16 8.83 -0.40
CA LYS A 551 -0.99 9.45 0.26
C LYS A 551 0.03 10.05 -0.71
N THR A 552 0.02 9.69 -2.00
CA THR A 552 0.96 10.21 -3.02
C THR A 552 0.33 11.28 -3.93
N ARG A 553 -0.99 11.37 -4.02
CA ARG A 553 -1.69 12.33 -4.92
C ARG A 553 -1.97 13.72 -4.36
N HIS A 554 -1.77 13.99 -3.07
CA HIS A 554 -1.94 15.36 -2.53
C HIS A 554 -0.83 16.36 -2.91
N GLY A 555 0.07 16.01 -3.84
CA GLY A 555 0.92 16.97 -4.57
C GLY A 555 0.29 17.55 -5.84
N SER A 556 -0.92 17.09 -6.23
CA SER A 556 -1.60 17.53 -7.46
C SER A 556 -3.11 17.61 -7.20
N VAL A 557 -3.59 18.78 -6.79
CA VAL A 557 -5.03 19.07 -6.72
C VAL A 557 -5.59 19.07 -8.14
N THR A 558 -6.32 18.02 -8.50
CA THR A 558 -7.35 18.11 -9.55
C THR A 558 -8.67 18.41 -8.86
N THR A 559 -9.36 19.42 -9.36
CA THR A 559 -10.64 19.91 -8.85
C THR A 559 -11.71 18.80 -8.86
N PRO A 560 -12.48 18.60 -7.77
CA PRO A 560 -13.54 17.58 -7.72
C PRO A 560 -14.79 18.06 -8.46
N THR A 561 -15.31 17.22 -9.35
CA THR A 561 -16.45 17.54 -10.24
C THR A 561 -17.83 17.25 -9.63
N THR A 562 -17.95 16.95 -8.32
CA THR A 562 -19.28 16.67 -7.73
C THR A 562 -19.43 17.08 -6.26
N PRO A 563 -20.60 17.63 -5.84
CA PRO A 563 -20.80 18.19 -4.50
C PRO A 563 -20.84 17.17 -3.35
N GLN A 564 -20.90 15.86 -3.63
CA GLN A 564 -21.05 14.82 -2.60
C GLN A 564 -19.70 14.32 -2.02
N GLN A 565 -18.57 14.66 -2.64
CA GLN A 565 -17.22 14.32 -2.11
C GLN A 565 -16.72 15.29 -1.02
N PHE A 566 -17.35 16.46 -0.88
CA PHE A 566 -16.89 17.52 0.04
C PHE A 566 -16.98 17.15 1.54
N HIS A 567 -17.81 16.17 1.92
CA HIS A 567 -18.04 15.87 3.33
C HIS A 567 -17.07 14.83 3.92
N PHE A 568 -16.40 14.03 3.08
CA PHE A 568 -15.36 13.07 3.49
C PHE A 568 -13.98 13.73 3.57
N ASP A 569 -13.73 14.77 2.77
CA ASP A 569 -12.41 15.40 2.69
C ASP A 569 -12.07 16.28 3.91
N GLN A 570 -13.05 16.86 4.61
CA GLN A 570 -12.75 17.68 5.80
C GLN A 570 -12.19 16.87 6.98
N GLN A 571 -12.55 15.58 7.09
CA GLN A 571 -11.97 14.71 8.12
C GLN A 571 -10.59 14.16 7.71
N ALA A 572 -10.33 14.01 6.40
CA ALA A 572 -9.02 13.61 5.87
C ALA A 572 -7.97 14.73 5.96
N ILE A 573 -8.37 15.99 5.85
CA ILE A 573 -7.47 17.16 5.90
C ILE A 573 -6.89 17.38 7.32
N LEU A 574 -7.63 17.03 8.38
CA LEU A 574 -7.13 17.13 9.77
C LEU A 574 -6.16 16.00 10.14
N LEU A 575 -6.24 14.83 9.49
CA LEU A 575 -5.26 13.74 9.66
C LEU A 575 -3.96 13.98 8.87
N ASN A 576 -3.96 14.91 7.92
CA ASN A 576 -2.89 15.09 6.94
C ASN A 576 -1.65 15.84 7.46
N GLN A 577 -1.72 16.48 8.63
CA GLN A 577 -0.55 17.12 9.24
C GLN A 577 0.40 16.13 9.95
N ASN A 578 -0.01 14.87 10.16
CA ASN A 578 0.81 13.83 10.77
C ASN A 578 1.56 12.92 9.76
N LEU A 579 1.40 13.13 8.44
CA LEU A 579 1.60 12.07 7.44
C LEU A 579 2.97 12.02 6.72
N GLN A 580 3.85 13.02 6.81
CA GLN A 580 5.16 12.95 6.14
C GLN A 580 6.17 12.04 6.87
N SER A 581 6.07 11.91 8.20
CA SER A 581 6.97 11.08 9.02
C SER A 581 6.80 9.57 8.80
N MET A 582 5.59 9.15 8.40
CA MET A 582 5.19 7.74 8.24
C MET A 582 5.12 7.26 6.78
N ALA A 583 5.32 8.16 5.81
CA ALA A 583 5.31 7.82 4.38
C ALA A 583 6.37 6.76 4.02
N ASN A 584 7.48 6.74 4.77
CA ASN A 584 8.62 5.85 4.55
C ASN A 584 8.54 4.54 5.38
N PHE A 585 7.44 4.27 6.09
CA PHE A 585 7.33 3.09 6.95
C PHE A 585 7.57 1.77 6.20
N LYS A 586 7.10 1.70 4.94
CA LYS A 586 7.38 0.56 4.04
C LYS A 586 8.88 0.34 3.79
N GLU A 587 9.69 1.40 3.82
CA GLU A 587 11.14 1.37 3.60
C GLU A 587 11.93 1.07 4.88
N TYR A 588 11.36 1.40 6.03
CA TYR A 588 11.93 1.07 7.33
C TYR A 588 11.86 -0.43 7.61
N ILE A 589 10.73 -1.06 7.29
CA ILE A 589 10.41 -2.41 7.75
C ILE A 589 10.65 -3.48 6.68
N LEU A 590 10.15 -3.27 5.46
CA LEU A 590 10.14 -4.32 4.45
C LEU A 590 11.49 -4.44 3.74
N ASP A 591 11.89 -5.69 3.47
CA ASP A 591 13.01 -5.98 2.58
C ASP A 591 12.64 -5.68 1.12
N GLU A 592 13.63 -5.59 0.23
CA GLU A 592 13.40 -5.27 -1.18
C GLU A 592 12.40 -6.21 -1.86
N ASN A 593 12.52 -7.52 -1.61
CA ASN A 593 11.58 -8.52 -2.15
C ASN A 593 10.14 -8.33 -1.67
N ASP A 594 9.96 -8.01 -0.38
CA ASP A 594 8.65 -7.81 0.22
C ASP A 594 8.01 -6.49 -0.27
N ARG A 595 8.82 -5.46 -0.49
CA ARG A 595 8.38 -4.21 -1.13
C ARG A 595 7.91 -4.45 -2.57
N LEU A 596 8.62 -5.27 -3.34
CA LEU A 596 8.21 -5.62 -4.71
C LEU A 596 6.85 -6.33 -4.74
N LYS A 597 6.60 -7.26 -3.80
CA LYS A 597 5.30 -7.94 -3.68
C LYS A 597 4.17 -6.97 -3.35
N LEU A 598 4.38 -6.10 -2.37
CA LEU A 598 3.40 -5.09 -1.98
C LEU A 598 3.12 -4.10 -3.13
N ASN A 599 4.17 -3.58 -3.78
CA ASN A 599 4.03 -2.66 -4.90
C ASN A 599 3.36 -3.34 -6.11
N GLY A 600 3.67 -4.61 -6.38
CA GLY A 600 2.99 -5.38 -7.43
C GLY A 600 1.49 -5.53 -7.16
N LEU A 601 1.12 -5.74 -5.90
CA LEU A 601 -0.29 -5.79 -5.49
C LEU A 601 -0.97 -4.43 -5.62
N ILE A 602 -0.31 -3.33 -5.22
CA ILE A 602 -0.84 -1.96 -5.42
C ILE A 602 -1.05 -1.67 -6.91
N ALA A 603 -0.06 -1.97 -7.75
CA ALA A 603 -0.15 -1.75 -9.19
C ALA A 603 -1.27 -2.56 -9.85
N ALA A 604 -1.50 -3.79 -9.38
CA ALA A 604 -2.60 -4.63 -9.86
C ALA A 604 -3.96 -3.99 -9.55
N VAL A 605 -4.15 -3.45 -8.34
CA VAL A 605 -5.40 -2.74 -7.96
C VAL A 605 -5.55 -1.44 -8.74
N GLU A 606 -4.47 -0.68 -8.92
CA GLU A 606 -4.49 0.59 -9.67
C GLU A 606 -4.85 0.40 -11.15
N SER A 607 -4.48 -0.74 -11.74
CA SER A 607 -4.75 -1.02 -13.16
C SER A 607 -6.24 -1.16 -13.48
N GLY A 608 -7.08 -1.47 -12.49
CA GLY A 608 -8.54 -1.52 -12.65
C GLY A 608 -9.09 -2.63 -13.55
N ASP A 609 -8.23 -3.45 -14.16
CA ASP A 609 -8.63 -4.65 -14.89
C ASP A 609 -9.14 -5.74 -13.91
N ASP A 610 -9.90 -6.75 -14.40
CA ASP A 610 -10.55 -7.90 -13.72
C ASP A 610 -9.67 -8.68 -12.69
N TYR A 611 -9.10 -7.97 -11.73
CA TYR A 611 -8.17 -8.43 -10.73
C TYR A 611 -8.94 -8.71 -9.45
N SER A 612 -8.90 -9.96 -9.03
CA SER A 612 -9.42 -10.40 -7.74
C SER A 612 -8.22 -10.89 -6.91
N MET A 613 -7.99 -10.24 -5.77
CA MET A 613 -6.89 -10.57 -4.86
C MET A 613 -6.97 -12.02 -4.37
N MET A 614 -8.19 -12.54 -4.24
CA MET A 614 -8.49 -13.85 -3.69
C MET A 614 -9.15 -14.80 -4.71
N LYS A 615 -8.87 -14.63 -6.00
CA LYS A 615 -9.43 -15.43 -7.11
C LYS A 615 -9.43 -16.95 -6.88
N ASP A 616 -8.43 -17.48 -6.17
CA ASP A 616 -8.32 -18.90 -5.82
C ASP A 616 -9.47 -19.44 -4.94
N LEU A 617 -10.25 -18.55 -4.30
CA LEU A 617 -11.39 -18.88 -3.46
C LEU A 617 -12.72 -18.93 -4.23
N LEU A 618 -12.81 -18.29 -5.41
CA LEU A 618 -14.03 -18.29 -6.21
C LEU A 618 -14.44 -19.70 -6.63
N ARG A 619 -13.47 -20.55 -7.01
CA ARG A 619 -13.75 -21.93 -7.41
C ARG A 619 -14.31 -22.78 -6.27
N PRO A 620 -13.68 -22.85 -5.07
CA PRO A 620 -14.28 -23.50 -3.91
C PRO A 620 -15.69 -22.96 -3.56
N LEU A 621 -15.87 -21.63 -3.55
CA LEU A 621 -17.13 -20.97 -3.22
C LEU A 621 -18.26 -21.34 -4.21
N PHE A 622 -18.00 -21.25 -5.50
CA PHE A 622 -18.98 -21.63 -6.53
C PHE A 622 -19.23 -23.14 -6.55
N SER A 623 -18.20 -23.96 -6.28
CA SER A 623 -18.40 -25.41 -6.15
C SER A 623 -19.29 -25.79 -4.97
N LEU A 624 -19.21 -25.03 -3.86
CA LEU A 624 -20.11 -25.20 -2.72
C LEU A 624 -21.54 -24.84 -3.13
N SER A 625 -21.73 -23.71 -3.81
CA SER A 625 -23.03 -23.30 -4.36
C SER A 625 -23.63 -24.40 -5.26
N GLU A 626 -22.85 -24.94 -6.20
CA GLU A 626 -23.29 -26.00 -7.13
C GLU A 626 -23.74 -27.27 -6.41
N ILE A 627 -22.99 -27.68 -5.38
CA ILE A 627 -23.35 -28.85 -4.58
C ILE A 627 -24.71 -28.65 -3.91
N VAL A 628 -24.98 -27.48 -3.33
CA VAL A 628 -26.24 -27.20 -2.62
C VAL A 628 -27.41 -27.09 -3.59
N HIS A 629 -27.23 -26.41 -4.73
CA HIS A 629 -28.25 -26.33 -5.79
C HIS A 629 -28.62 -27.71 -6.34
N LYS A 630 -27.61 -28.54 -6.63
CA LYS A 630 -27.83 -29.93 -7.07
C LYS A 630 -28.58 -30.74 -6.01
N PHE A 631 -28.29 -30.52 -4.72
CA PHE A 631 -28.97 -31.25 -3.65
C PHE A 631 -30.42 -30.81 -3.51
N ALA A 632 -30.70 -29.51 -3.51
CA ALA A 632 -32.05 -28.96 -3.53
C ALA A 632 -32.85 -29.48 -4.74
N PHE A 633 -32.23 -29.53 -5.91
CA PHE A 633 -32.82 -30.12 -7.12
C PHE A 633 -33.14 -31.61 -6.96
N GLU A 634 -32.21 -32.41 -6.42
CA GLU A 634 -32.46 -33.83 -6.15
C GLU A 634 -33.64 -34.07 -5.19
N ILE A 635 -33.97 -33.10 -4.30
CA ILE A 635 -35.13 -33.18 -3.40
C ILE A 635 -36.43 -33.07 -4.19
N VAL A 636 -36.59 -31.98 -4.94
CA VAL A 636 -37.84 -31.70 -5.67
C VAL A 636 -38.03 -32.66 -6.84
N TYR A 637 -36.95 -33.12 -7.46
CA TYR A 637 -37.03 -34.03 -8.60
C TYR A 637 -37.26 -35.51 -8.22
N ALA A 638 -37.10 -35.88 -6.94
CA ALA A 638 -37.19 -37.27 -6.50
C ALA A 638 -38.54 -37.95 -6.81
N PRO A 639 -39.72 -37.32 -6.57
CA PRO A 639 -41.02 -37.94 -6.85
C PRO A 639 -41.20 -38.28 -8.34
N ILE A 640 -40.88 -37.32 -9.23
CA ILE A 640 -40.95 -37.50 -10.69
C ILE A 640 -40.03 -38.64 -11.14
N LYS A 641 -38.80 -38.66 -10.64
CA LYS A 641 -37.81 -39.70 -10.97
C LYS A 641 -38.26 -41.11 -10.55
N LEU A 642 -38.92 -41.24 -9.39
CA LEU A 642 -39.43 -42.52 -8.91
C LEU A 642 -40.57 -43.05 -9.77
N ILE A 643 -41.48 -42.17 -10.22
CA ILE A 643 -42.58 -42.53 -11.13
C ILE A 643 -42.00 -42.96 -12.48
N LEU A 644 -41.11 -42.17 -13.08
CA LEU A 644 -40.52 -42.46 -14.40
C LEU A 644 -39.67 -43.74 -14.42
N LYS A 645 -38.94 -44.05 -13.34
CA LYS A 645 -38.13 -45.29 -13.26
C LYS A 645 -38.96 -46.57 -13.34
N LYS A 646 -40.25 -46.51 -13.01
CA LYS A 646 -41.19 -47.65 -13.10
C LYS A 646 -41.76 -47.80 -14.52
N LEU A 647 -41.65 -46.78 -15.38
CA LEU A 647 -42.26 -46.69 -16.71
C LEU A 647 -41.77 -47.78 -17.67
N SER A 648 -40.46 -47.87 -17.89
CA SER A 648 -39.85 -48.80 -18.86
C SER A 648 -40.03 -50.28 -18.51
N LYS A 649 -40.42 -50.59 -17.27
CA LYS A 649 -40.65 -51.95 -16.76
C LYS A 649 -42.13 -52.33 -16.68
N SER A 650 -43.03 -51.42 -17.05
CA SER A 650 -44.46 -51.66 -16.97
C SER A 650 -44.90 -52.72 -17.97
N SER A 651 -45.67 -53.71 -17.52
CA SER A 651 -46.25 -54.75 -18.37
C SER A 651 -47.30 -54.22 -19.34
N ILE A 652 -47.75 -52.97 -19.15
CA ILE A 652 -48.78 -52.29 -19.95
C ILE A 652 -48.33 -52.13 -21.42
N TRP A 653 -47.03 -51.99 -21.67
CA TRP A 653 -46.49 -51.80 -23.03
C TRP A 653 -46.59 -53.05 -23.92
N GLN A 654 -46.63 -54.24 -23.30
CA GLN A 654 -46.67 -55.54 -23.99
C GLN A 654 -48.01 -56.27 -23.85
N ALA A 655 -48.94 -55.73 -23.07
CA ALA A 655 -50.24 -56.34 -22.84
C ALA A 655 -51.10 -56.27 -24.12
N ASN A 656 -51.25 -57.41 -24.79
CA ASN A 656 -52.38 -57.66 -25.68
C ASN A 656 -53.51 -58.17 -24.78
N GLU A 657 -54.54 -57.37 -24.53
CA GLU A 657 -55.68 -57.81 -23.73
C GLU A 657 -56.24 -59.12 -24.30
N SER A 658 -55.99 -60.21 -23.56
CA SER A 658 -56.51 -61.53 -23.86
C SER A 658 -57.98 -61.58 -23.45
N GLY A 659 -58.90 -61.31 -24.40
CA GLY A 659 -60.33 -61.45 -24.18
C GLY A 659 -61.24 -60.97 -25.32
N LEU A 660 -61.50 -61.85 -26.30
CA LEU A 660 -62.72 -61.95 -27.13
C LEU A 660 -63.46 -60.69 -27.66
N LEU A 661 -62.77 -59.58 -27.97
CA LEU A 661 -63.27 -58.54 -28.88
C LEU A 661 -62.18 -58.09 -29.85
N ASN A 662 -61.78 -58.99 -30.75
CA ASN A 662 -60.99 -58.63 -31.92
C ASN A 662 -61.89 -57.89 -32.93
N LYS A 663 -61.81 -56.54 -33.00
CA LYS A 663 -61.65 -55.74 -34.25
C LYS A 663 -62.01 -54.26 -34.19
N GLU A 664 -62.48 -53.71 -33.07
CA GLU A 664 -62.68 -52.26 -32.98
C GLU A 664 -61.69 -51.68 -31.99
N THR A 665 -60.71 -50.98 -32.55
CA THR A 665 -59.84 -50.09 -31.81
C THR A 665 -60.67 -49.21 -30.90
N ILE A 666 -60.34 -49.17 -29.60
CA ILE A 666 -60.89 -48.16 -28.69
C ILE A 666 -60.64 -46.80 -29.37
N PRO A 667 -61.69 -45.98 -29.61
CA PRO A 667 -61.51 -44.69 -30.23
C PRO A 667 -60.61 -43.81 -29.35
N LEU A 668 -59.73 -43.00 -29.97
CA LEU A 668 -58.81 -42.10 -29.25
C LEU A 668 -59.53 -41.20 -28.23
N PHE A 669 -60.79 -40.81 -28.50
CA PHE A 669 -61.61 -40.00 -27.59
C PHE A 669 -62.04 -40.72 -26.30
N ALA A 670 -61.95 -42.05 -26.25
CA ALA A 670 -62.27 -42.86 -25.07
C ALA A 670 -61.01 -43.23 -24.25
N MET A 671 -59.82 -42.85 -24.71
CA MET A 671 -58.55 -43.08 -24.01
C MET A 671 -58.20 -41.83 -23.18
N ALA A 672 -57.93 -42.03 -21.89
CA ALA A 672 -57.48 -40.99 -20.99
C ALA A 672 -55.96 -41.13 -20.72
N PRO A 673 -55.26 -40.04 -20.35
CA PRO A 673 -53.86 -40.13 -19.94
C PRO A 673 -53.69 -41.06 -18.73
N GLN A 674 -52.63 -41.86 -18.74
CA GLN A 674 -52.38 -42.85 -17.69
C GLN A 674 -52.01 -42.21 -16.34
N ASP A 675 -52.24 -42.95 -15.27
CA ASP A 675 -52.02 -42.49 -13.88
C ASP A 675 -50.58 -42.01 -13.60
N TYR A 676 -49.57 -42.57 -14.28
CA TYR A 676 -48.19 -42.13 -14.08
C TYR A 676 -47.94 -40.72 -14.62
N ILE A 677 -48.52 -40.36 -15.77
CA ILE A 677 -48.26 -39.07 -16.42
C ILE A 677 -49.16 -37.98 -15.85
N THR A 678 -50.39 -38.32 -15.44
CA THR A 678 -51.29 -37.40 -14.74
C THR A 678 -50.76 -37.04 -13.36
N LYS A 679 -50.15 -37.97 -12.63
CA LYS A 679 -49.46 -37.68 -11.35
C LYS A 679 -48.28 -36.73 -11.52
N ILE A 680 -47.47 -36.92 -12.57
CA ILE A 680 -46.37 -35.99 -12.89
C ILE A 680 -46.92 -34.61 -13.25
N GLY A 681 -47.94 -34.56 -14.11
CA GLY A 681 -48.56 -33.29 -14.51
C GLY A 681 -49.17 -32.52 -13.34
N GLN A 682 -49.93 -33.21 -12.47
CA GLN A 682 -50.48 -32.64 -11.25
C GLN A 682 -49.38 -32.10 -10.32
N TYR A 683 -48.29 -32.84 -10.13
CA TYR A 683 -47.16 -32.39 -9.31
C TYR A 683 -46.48 -31.15 -9.91
N LEU A 684 -46.23 -31.13 -11.23
CA LEU A 684 -45.63 -29.96 -11.89
C LEU A 684 -46.49 -28.70 -11.72
N LEU A 685 -47.82 -28.83 -11.77
CA LEU A 685 -48.76 -27.72 -11.58
C LEU A 685 -48.81 -27.20 -10.13
N THR A 686 -48.39 -27.99 -9.14
CA THR A 686 -48.30 -27.53 -7.72
C THR A 686 -46.96 -26.89 -7.39
N LEU A 687 -45.89 -27.11 -8.18
CA LEU A 687 -44.56 -26.54 -7.95
C LEU A 687 -44.54 -25.01 -7.82
N PRO A 688 -45.21 -24.22 -8.69
CA PRO A 688 -45.17 -22.76 -8.58
C PRO A 688 -45.67 -22.25 -7.22
N GLN A 689 -46.76 -22.84 -6.69
CA GLN A 689 -47.32 -22.49 -5.38
C GLN A 689 -46.38 -22.85 -4.23
N ASN A 690 -45.60 -23.92 -4.38
CA ASN A 690 -44.62 -24.34 -3.38
C ASN A 690 -43.33 -23.49 -3.42
N PHE A 691 -43.02 -22.87 -4.56
CA PHE A 691 -41.89 -21.96 -4.70
C PHE A 691 -42.21 -20.51 -4.31
N GLU A 692 -43.47 -20.11 -4.43
CA GLU A 692 -43.99 -18.79 -4.11
C GLU A 692 -43.53 -18.23 -2.73
N PRO A 693 -43.52 -19.01 -1.62
CA PRO A 693 -43.03 -18.52 -0.33
C PRO A 693 -41.55 -18.09 -0.33
N PHE A 694 -40.77 -18.52 -1.31
CA PHE A 694 -39.34 -18.22 -1.45
C PHE A 694 -39.05 -17.05 -2.41
N THR A 695 -40.04 -16.65 -3.22
CA THR A 695 -39.91 -15.62 -4.26
C THR A 695 -40.73 -14.36 -3.98
N MET A 696 -41.59 -14.37 -2.95
CA MET A 696 -42.43 -13.24 -2.54
C MET A 696 -41.67 -12.00 -2.01
N HIS A 697 -40.41 -12.17 -1.65
CA HIS A 697 -39.52 -11.08 -1.27
C HIS A 697 -38.34 -11.09 -2.23
N ASP A 698 -37.97 -9.94 -2.79
CA ASP A 698 -36.79 -9.77 -3.66
C ASP A 698 -35.53 -10.24 -2.92
N ASN A 699 -35.22 -11.52 -3.05
CA ASN A 699 -34.17 -12.16 -2.29
C ASN A 699 -32.90 -12.14 -3.13
N ASN A 700 -32.26 -10.98 -3.17
CA ASN A 700 -31.07 -10.74 -3.99
C ASN A 700 -29.98 -11.80 -3.74
N ASN A 701 -29.83 -12.26 -2.49
CA ASN A 701 -28.88 -13.32 -2.13
C ASN A 701 -29.18 -14.63 -2.87
N LEU A 702 -30.45 -15.01 -3.01
CA LEU A 702 -30.84 -16.23 -3.71
C LEU A 702 -30.57 -16.10 -5.23
N LEU A 703 -30.86 -14.93 -5.82
CA LEU A 703 -30.54 -14.64 -7.23
C LEU A 703 -29.03 -14.70 -7.51
N ILE A 704 -28.22 -14.07 -6.64
CA ILE A 704 -26.76 -14.09 -6.75
C ILE A 704 -26.23 -15.52 -6.64
N ALA A 705 -26.74 -16.30 -5.69
CA ALA A 705 -26.36 -17.70 -5.52
C ALA A 705 -26.71 -18.55 -6.76
N LEU A 706 -27.89 -18.33 -7.36
CA LEU A 706 -28.36 -19.04 -8.56
C LEU A 706 -27.48 -18.73 -9.79
N ARG A 707 -27.19 -17.44 -10.02
CA ARG A 707 -26.34 -16.99 -11.13
C ARG A 707 -24.94 -17.61 -11.08
N LYS A 708 -24.42 -17.88 -9.88
CA LYS A 708 -23.07 -18.46 -9.68
C LYS A 708 -23.07 -19.98 -9.44
N GLY A 709 -24.22 -20.56 -9.06
CA GLY A 709 -24.35 -21.92 -8.54
C GLY A 709 -24.76 -23.00 -9.54
N LYS A 710 -25.17 -22.64 -10.77
CA LYS A 710 -25.57 -23.58 -11.83
C LYS A 710 -26.64 -24.61 -11.41
N LEU A 711 -27.90 -24.35 -11.76
CA LEU A 711 -28.93 -25.39 -11.64
C LEU A 711 -28.67 -26.53 -12.66
N PRO A 712 -28.99 -27.78 -12.31
CA PRO A 712 -28.97 -28.89 -13.27
C PRO A 712 -29.89 -28.64 -14.48
N TYR A 713 -29.50 -29.11 -15.67
CA TYR A 713 -30.31 -29.03 -16.91
C TYR A 713 -30.69 -27.61 -17.37
N LEU A 714 -29.97 -26.58 -16.94
CA LEU A 714 -30.08 -25.21 -17.44
C LEU A 714 -28.76 -24.74 -18.03
N ASP A 715 -28.82 -24.06 -19.18
CA ASP A 715 -27.67 -23.40 -19.79
C ASP A 715 -27.52 -21.96 -19.26
N GLU A 716 -26.27 -21.46 -19.21
CA GLU A 716 -25.94 -20.12 -18.69
C GLU A 716 -26.65 -18.96 -19.43
N LYS A 717 -27.17 -19.20 -20.63
CA LYS A 717 -27.84 -18.21 -21.48
C LYS A 717 -29.34 -18.07 -21.19
N ASP A 718 -29.92 -19.02 -20.46
CA ASP A 718 -31.37 -19.13 -20.24
C ASP A 718 -31.79 -18.71 -18.81
N LEU A 719 -30.90 -18.07 -18.04
CA LEU A 719 -31.25 -17.58 -16.70
C LEU A 719 -32.19 -16.36 -16.76
N SER A 720 -33.42 -16.56 -16.31
CA SER A 720 -34.38 -15.49 -16.02
C SER A 720 -34.04 -14.79 -14.69
N ASP A 721 -34.49 -13.54 -14.54
CA ASP A 721 -34.46 -12.84 -13.24
C ASP A 721 -35.54 -13.37 -12.27
N ASP A 722 -36.48 -14.19 -12.76
CA ASP A 722 -37.44 -14.91 -11.93
C ASP A 722 -36.87 -16.27 -11.47
N ILE A 723 -36.71 -16.41 -10.15
CA ILE A 723 -36.22 -17.62 -9.48
C ILE A 723 -37.16 -18.80 -9.72
N THR A 724 -38.48 -18.56 -9.67
CA THR A 724 -39.49 -19.60 -9.86
C THR A 724 -39.41 -20.15 -11.28
N ALA A 725 -39.30 -19.26 -12.27
CA ALA A 725 -39.11 -19.64 -13.66
C ALA A 725 -37.85 -20.50 -13.84
N CYS A 726 -36.71 -20.11 -13.26
CA CYS A 726 -35.48 -20.91 -13.32
C CYS A 726 -35.66 -22.32 -12.73
N TRP A 727 -36.28 -22.47 -11.57
CA TRP A 727 -36.52 -23.79 -10.98
C TRP A 727 -37.47 -24.64 -11.82
N LEU A 728 -38.54 -24.03 -12.37
CA LEU A 728 -39.49 -24.71 -13.24
C LEU A 728 -38.84 -25.17 -14.55
N ASP A 729 -38.05 -24.30 -15.20
CA ASP A 729 -37.31 -24.63 -16.40
C ASP A 729 -36.38 -25.82 -16.15
N SER A 730 -35.62 -25.82 -15.05
CA SER A 730 -34.72 -26.93 -14.69
C SER A 730 -35.46 -28.25 -14.50
N ILE A 731 -36.56 -28.24 -13.75
CA ILE A 731 -37.33 -29.44 -13.42
C ILE A 731 -38.04 -29.96 -14.67
N ALA A 732 -38.56 -29.07 -15.50
CA ALA A 732 -39.16 -29.42 -16.77
C ALA A 732 -38.15 -30.04 -17.71
N ASN A 733 -37.01 -29.37 -17.95
CA ASN A 733 -35.90 -29.89 -18.74
C ASN A 733 -35.51 -31.32 -18.31
N ALA A 734 -35.37 -31.54 -17.00
CA ALA A 734 -35.02 -32.85 -16.46
C ALA A 734 -36.14 -33.88 -16.64
N THR A 735 -37.40 -33.47 -16.47
CA THR A 735 -38.59 -34.31 -16.71
C THR A 735 -38.66 -34.72 -18.17
N TYR A 736 -38.50 -33.79 -19.10
CA TYR A 736 -38.43 -34.03 -20.53
C TYR A 736 -37.31 -34.99 -20.92
N ALA A 737 -36.08 -34.74 -20.44
CA ALA A 737 -34.93 -35.59 -20.72
C ALA A 737 -35.11 -37.02 -20.20
N ASN A 738 -35.54 -37.18 -18.94
CA ASN A 738 -35.73 -38.50 -18.35
C ASN A 738 -36.96 -39.23 -18.90
N LEU A 739 -38.06 -38.54 -19.21
CA LEU A 739 -39.21 -39.14 -19.88
C LEU A 739 -38.80 -39.65 -21.26
N SER A 740 -38.09 -38.84 -22.05
CA SER A 740 -37.53 -39.27 -23.34
C SER A 740 -36.66 -40.52 -23.19
N ASP A 741 -35.70 -40.50 -22.27
CA ASP A 741 -34.78 -41.62 -22.06
C ASP A 741 -35.48 -42.89 -21.55
N GLU A 742 -36.49 -42.80 -20.69
CA GLU A 742 -37.25 -43.96 -20.21
C GLU A 742 -38.20 -44.51 -21.28
N ILE A 743 -38.79 -43.67 -22.13
CA ILE A 743 -39.59 -44.11 -23.28
C ILE A 743 -38.71 -44.88 -24.26
N LEU A 744 -37.52 -44.37 -24.59
CA LEU A 744 -36.60 -45.03 -25.52
C LEU A 744 -36.05 -46.37 -24.99
N LYS A 745 -36.22 -46.69 -23.69
CA LYS A 745 -35.87 -47.99 -23.10
C LYS A 745 -37.00 -49.02 -23.24
N ILE A 746 -38.20 -48.62 -23.64
CA ILE A 746 -39.30 -49.55 -23.87
C ILE A 746 -38.97 -50.41 -25.09
N GLY A 747 -38.92 -51.73 -24.90
CA GLY A 747 -38.44 -52.65 -25.92
C GLY A 747 -39.39 -52.86 -27.11
N LYS A 748 -40.65 -53.20 -26.83
CA LYS A 748 -41.71 -53.42 -27.83
C LYS A 748 -43.04 -52.89 -27.31
N VAL A 749 -43.83 -52.29 -28.19
CA VAL A 749 -45.11 -51.65 -27.84
C VAL A 749 -46.24 -52.19 -28.72
N SER A 750 -47.38 -52.54 -28.14
CA SER A 750 -48.59 -52.92 -28.89
C SER A 750 -49.27 -51.71 -29.55
N ILE A 751 -50.12 -51.91 -30.56
CA ILE A 751 -50.80 -50.81 -31.28
C ILE A 751 -51.63 -49.92 -30.32
N ASN A 752 -52.30 -50.53 -29.33
CA ASN A 752 -53.05 -49.78 -28.32
C ASN A 752 -52.13 -49.03 -27.35
N ALA A 753 -51.00 -49.64 -26.98
CA ALA A 753 -50.00 -49.00 -26.12
C ALA A 753 -49.25 -47.86 -26.84
N GLN A 754 -49.08 -47.94 -28.16
CA GLN A 754 -48.54 -46.87 -28.99
C GLN A 754 -49.48 -45.65 -28.99
N ARG A 755 -50.79 -45.88 -29.16
CA ARG A 755 -51.80 -44.81 -29.08
C ARG A 755 -51.86 -44.19 -27.68
N GLN A 756 -51.77 -45.02 -26.63
CA GLN A 756 -51.70 -44.52 -25.26
C GLN A 756 -50.46 -43.66 -25.00
N LEU A 757 -49.29 -44.08 -25.49
CA LEU A 757 -48.04 -43.31 -25.36
C LEU A 757 -48.16 -41.94 -26.04
N ILE A 758 -48.81 -41.85 -27.19
CA ILE A 758 -49.06 -40.58 -27.88
C ILE A 758 -49.92 -39.65 -27.01
N ILE A 759 -51.02 -40.18 -26.45
CA ILE A 759 -51.93 -39.40 -25.57
C ILE A 759 -51.21 -38.94 -24.30
N ASP A 760 -50.38 -39.80 -23.71
CA ASP A 760 -49.62 -39.47 -22.51
C ASP A 760 -48.59 -38.35 -22.78
N ILE A 761 -47.89 -38.39 -23.93
CA ILE A 761 -46.93 -37.33 -24.29
C ILE A 761 -47.66 -36.02 -24.67
N GLU A 762 -48.80 -36.09 -25.36
CA GLU A 762 -49.61 -34.90 -25.65
C GLU A 762 -50.12 -34.22 -24.38
N TYR A 763 -50.56 -35.01 -23.39
CA TYR A 763 -50.97 -34.48 -22.09
C TYR A 763 -49.84 -33.74 -21.38
N ILE A 764 -48.64 -34.33 -21.29
CA ILE A 764 -47.53 -33.67 -20.58
C ILE A 764 -47.06 -32.41 -21.32
N ASN A 765 -47.06 -32.40 -22.66
CA ASN A 765 -46.77 -31.18 -23.43
C ASN A 765 -47.76 -30.06 -23.10
N SER A 766 -49.07 -30.37 -23.03
CA SER A 766 -50.08 -29.39 -22.60
C SER A 766 -49.81 -28.87 -21.18
N VAL A 767 -49.37 -29.73 -20.25
CA VAL A 767 -49.02 -29.28 -18.89
C VAL A 767 -47.81 -28.37 -18.89
N PHE A 768 -46.81 -28.64 -19.74
CA PHE A 768 -45.65 -27.77 -19.85
C PHE A 768 -45.99 -26.42 -20.49
N ASP A 769 -46.89 -26.40 -21.48
CA ASP A 769 -47.45 -25.17 -22.06
C ASP A 769 -48.18 -24.35 -20.98
N ASP A 770 -49.00 -25.00 -20.14
CA ASP A 770 -49.72 -24.37 -19.04
C ASP A 770 -48.79 -23.77 -17.95
N VAL A 771 -47.59 -24.34 -17.80
CA VAL A 771 -46.54 -23.84 -16.88
C VAL A 771 -45.64 -22.78 -17.56
N GLY A 772 -45.82 -22.52 -18.86
CA GLY A 772 -45.12 -21.47 -19.60
C GLY A 772 -43.74 -21.86 -20.14
N LEU A 773 -43.49 -23.15 -20.36
CA LEU A 773 -42.20 -23.72 -20.72
C LEU A 773 -42.09 -23.99 -22.23
N LYS A 774 -40.88 -23.96 -22.81
CA LYS A 774 -40.67 -24.10 -24.26
C LYS A 774 -40.72 -25.56 -24.76
N ASP A 775 -41.03 -25.73 -26.05
CA ASP A 775 -41.01 -27.01 -26.78
C ASP A 775 -39.63 -27.69 -26.83
N TYR A 776 -39.57 -28.98 -26.48
CA TYR A 776 -38.36 -29.80 -26.57
C TYR A 776 -38.36 -30.72 -27.79
N SER A 777 -37.41 -30.48 -28.68
CA SER A 777 -37.25 -31.15 -29.97
C SER A 777 -37.27 -32.69 -29.90
N ASN A 778 -36.74 -33.31 -28.84
CA ASN A 778 -36.67 -34.76 -28.73
C ASN A 778 -38.03 -35.42 -28.51
N LEU A 779 -38.90 -34.88 -27.65
CA LEU A 779 -40.24 -35.46 -27.43
C LEU A 779 -41.18 -35.16 -28.59
N THR A 780 -41.06 -33.99 -29.21
CA THR A 780 -41.75 -33.68 -30.46
C THR A 780 -41.32 -34.67 -31.56
N SER A 781 -40.03 -34.97 -31.66
CA SER A 781 -39.51 -36.00 -32.58
C SER A 781 -40.02 -37.40 -32.26
N ILE A 782 -40.13 -37.76 -30.97
CA ILE A 782 -40.70 -39.04 -30.54
C ILE A 782 -42.17 -39.14 -30.96
N ILE A 783 -42.98 -38.11 -30.70
CA ILE A 783 -44.41 -38.09 -31.07
C ILE A 783 -44.59 -38.18 -32.59
N GLU A 784 -43.84 -37.40 -33.37
CA GLU A 784 -43.93 -37.43 -34.83
C GLU A 784 -43.60 -38.82 -35.39
N LEU A 785 -42.55 -39.46 -34.88
CA LEU A 785 -42.16 -40.82 -35.28
C LEU A 785 -43.12 -41.91 -34.77
N LEU A 786 -43.83 -41.67 -33.66
CA LEU A 786 -44.90 -42.56 -33.20
C LEU A 786 -46.20 -42.39 -34.00
N LYS A 787 -46.47 -41.20 -34.56
CA LYS A 787 -47.66 -40.93 -35.39
C LYS A 787 -47.51 -41.36 -36.85
N ALA A 788 -46.28 -41.42 -37.36
CA ALA A 788 -46.00 -41.75 -38.75
C ALA A 788 -46.46 -43.16 -39.16
N ASN A 789 -47.00 -43.30 -40.36
CA ASN A 789 -47.26 -44.60 -40.99
C ASN A 789 -45.97 -45.24 -41.52
N GLU A 790 -45.98 -46.53 -41.90
CA GLU A 790 -44.77 -47.27 -42.31
C GLU A 790 -44.04 -46.62 -43.50
N GLU A 791 -44.78 -46.01 -44.44
CA GLU A 791 -44.21 -45.27 -45.59
C GLU A 791 -43.66 -43.88 -45.20
N GLU A 792 -44.35 -43.16 -44.32
CA GLU A 792 -43.98 -41.81 -43.84
C GLU A 792 -42.82 -41.86 -42.83
N PHE A 793 -42.66 -42.99 -42.15
CA PHE A 793 -41.65 -43.18 -41.11
C PHE A 793 -40.24 -42.98 -41.68
N ASP A 794 -39.95 -43.60 -42.83
CA ASP A 794 -38.64 -43.54 -43.48
C ASP A 794 -38.31 -42.13 -44.00
N GLU A 795 -39.31 -41.38 -44.47
CA GLU A 795 -39.15 -39.99 -44.90
C GLU A 795 -38.83 -39.05 -43.72
N ILE A 796 -39.51 -39.22 -42.59
CA ILE A 796 -39.35 -38.36 -41.42
C ILE A 796 -38.03 -38.66 -40.69
N THR A 797 -37.56 -39.92 -40.68
CA THR A 797 -36.35 -40.34 -39.96
C THR A 797 -35.09 -39.54 -40.31
N GLY A 798 -34.96 -39.07 -41.55
CA GLY A 798 -33.78 -38.33 -42.02
C GLY A 798 -33.59 -36.96 -41.35
N SER A 799 -34.65 -36.39 -40.78
CA SER A 799 -34.63 -35.08 -40.11
C SER A 799 -34.50 -35.16 -38.58
N LYS A 800 -34.49 -36.38 -38.00
CA LYS A 800 -34.59 -36.62 -36.55
C LYS A 800 -33.31 -37.25 -35.98
N PRO A 801 -33.06 -37.14 -34.66
CA PRO A 801 -31.88 -37.74 -34.04
C PRO A 801 -31.82 -39.27 -34.25
N VAL A 802 -30.69 -39.77 -34.75
CA VAL A 802 -30.47 -41.20 -35.11
C VAL A 802 -30.79 -42.16 -33.95
N ARG A 803 -30.45 -41.77 -32.72
CA ARG A 803 -30.75 -42.55 -31.51
C ARG A 803 -32.26 -42.71 -31.27
N VAL A 804 -33.03 -41.65 -31.50
CA VAL A 804 -34.48 -41.64 -31.32
C VAL A 804 -35.14 -42.48 -32.42
N ALA A 805 -34.77 -42.25 -33.68
CA ALA A 805 -35.31 -42.98 -34.83
C ALA A 805 -35.08 -44.50 -34.74
N SER A 806 -33.86 -44.92 -34.40
CA SER A 806 -33.52 -46.35 -34.28
C SER A 806 -34.20 -47.07 -33.11
N ALA A 807 -34.40 -46.38 -31.98
CA ALA A 807 -35.11 -46.93 -30.84
C ALA A 807 -36.62 -47.06 -31.12
N ILE A 808 -37.25 -46.06 -31.76
CA ILE A 808 -38.67 -46.12 -32.11
C ILE A 808 -38.94 -47.17 -33.19
N ARG A 809 -38.05 -47.31 -34.18
CA ARG A 809 -38.14 -48.39 -35.19
C ARG A 809 -38.18 -49.77 -34.53
N LYS A 810 -37.26 -50.02 -33.57
CA LYS A 810 -37.26 -51.25 -32.76
C LYS A 810 -38.51 -51.41 -31.90
N MET A 811 -39.00 -50.31 -31.31
CA MET A 811 -40.17 -50.31 -30.43
C MET A 811 -41.46 -50.70 -31.17
N ARG A 812 -41.59 -50.29 -32.44
CA ARG A 812 -42.76 -50.53 -33.29
C ARG A 812 -42.66 -51.80 -34.16
N ASP A 813 -41.55 -52.52 -34.10
CA ASP A 813 -41.22 -53.66 -34.99
C ASP A 813 -41.32 -53.28 -36.50
N PHE A 814 -40.86 -52.07 -36.84
CA PHE A 814 -40.69 -51.58 -38.23
C PHE A 814 -39.34 -51.95 -38.84
#